data_AF-A0A961BDW9-F1
#
_entry.id   AF-A0A961BDW9-F1
#
_cell.length_a   1.000
_cell.length_b   1.000
_cell.length_c   1.000
_cell.angle_alpha   90.00
_cell.angle_beta   90.00
_cell.angle_gamma   90.00
#
_symmetry.space_group_name_H-M   'P 1'
#
loop_
_entity.id
_entity.type
_entity.pdbx_description
1 polymer ?
#
loop_
_entity_poly.entity_id
_entity_poly.type
_entity_poly.pdbx_seq_one_letter_code
_entity_poly.pdbx_strand_id
1 'polypeptide(L)'
;MPIQSIHRTSRLVGAIAALRDCWLSGLVVVLALAVDLPVSAQTKGAKPPVSGVVKAPASKPDKPLPEAAPEGQLLASIPSEFESWRDAMGFLWRLGGDGSLKPGESRYFNNTMALQVGGLAFKPESGTRREGGVLGENGVRIRLNGKAGDLAVSRDIWFDAERSGLRYVDVVQNSGAKAVSVDVLYTVNFNYQWENLHTLDGRIFTPTTADSGPGFVVQFDQASDGHPDTVVIGNSEKGAESVGSVNLTGGNQRELPLLYRLQIPAGGKRALLHWVLLRNLQNPAAAAEAVKPFYHRKKAVRAGVDDEVLPLLANFAPGSVAAGLETSPVTGELRALDLQLETLGMERGDHDLLVLGDDNLLTGTVSAPGPMEITTRFGPRRLALEEVAAIHGGGGIGRLPEVYLRDGQVLRGTMAGASLTLKLGNDLKVESLGIDQVGWLLSHLEADDGKAPKGLTHFVETSRGEVYAVSAVPENEGLITYLSPWGEGRAPLGTVARLTYGGSVGAKYRLWTKDGARLTVLPGANPLKLMVAGRPEPIELEWRDLRSLWSSGETYGMEPESEWLGFDDLGPGESPVGAAFLLRGNILLPGKFVTGEIHLITGNAVTAVKLEDVITMKAAEETDATGSRNFHLELVGGDQLQGNIREYMVEIGTLGEQWKIPLPLLLGYQRPE
;
A
#
# COMPACT_ATOMS: atom_id res chain seq x y z
N MET A 1 29.34 51.01 16.04
CA MET A 1 28.06 50.62 16.67
C MET A 1 28.05 49.11 16.80
N PRO A 2 28.21 48.54 18.00
CA PRO A 2 28.17 47.09 18.19
C PRO A 2 26.79 46.62 18.68
N ILE A 3 26.33 45.49 18.15
CA ILE A 3 25.10 44.81 18.55
C ILE A 3 25.40 43.96 19.79
N GLN A 4 24.65 44.20 20.86
CA GLN A 4 24.75 43.48 22.15
C GLN A 4 24.14 42.08 22.07
N SER A 5 24.90 41.07 22.52
CA SER A 5 24.42 39.71 22.78
C SER A 5 23.74 39.64 24.16
N ILE A 6 22.52 39.10 24.22
CA ILE A 6 21.81 38.83 25.48
C ILE A 6 22.02 37.35 25.84
N HIS A 7 22.69 37.10 26.96
CA HIS A 7 22.66 35.84 27.68
C HIS A 7 21.38 35.73 28.52
N ARG A 8 20.67 34.60 28.42
CA ARG A 8 19.70 34.15 29.44
C ARG A 8 20.01 32.72 29.86
N THR A 9 20.41 32.58 31.12
CA THR A 9 20.65 31.33 31.84
C THR A 9 19.45 30.97 32.74
N SER A 10 19.15 29.67 32.74
CA SER A 10 18.68 28.82 33.86
C SER A 10 17.56 29.29 34.80
N ARG A 11 16.31 28.84 34.53
CA ARG A 11 15.33 28.41 35.56
C ARG A 11 14.33 27.42 34.96
N LEU A 12 14.69 26.14 34.81
CA LEU A 12 13.71 25.10 34.47
C LEU A 12 14.14 23.67 34.88
N VAL A 13 14.72 23.51 36.07
CA VAL A 13 15.09 22.17 36.61
C VAL A 13 14.39 21.86 37.96
N GLY A 14 13.57 22.79 38.49
CA GLY A 14 12.92 22.61 39.80
C GLY A 14 11.49 22.05 39.80
N ALA A 15 10.82 21.93 38.65
CA ALA A 15 9.37 21.66 38.61
C ALA A 15 8.98 20.22 38.20
N ILE A 16 9.94 19.38 37.78
CA ILE A 16 9.66 18.01 37.30
C ILE A 16 9.79 16.96 38.41
N ALA A 17 10.40 17.28 39.55
CA ALA A 17 10.59 16.35 40.67
C ALA A 17 9.36 16.21 41.60
N ALA A 18 8.36 17.10 41.52
CA ALA A 18 7.23 17.12 42.47
C ALA A 18 5.95 16.42 41.96
N LEU A 19 5.92 15.90 40.72
CA LEU A 19 4.77 15.19 40.15
C LEU A 19 4.94 13.66 40.10
N ARG A 20 6.11 13.15 40.50
CA ARG A 20 6.43 11.72 40.46
C ARG A 20 6.01 10.95 41.72
N ASP A 21 5.75 11.65 42.82
CA ASP A 21 5.45 11.03 44.14
C ASP A 21 3.95 10.91 44.48
N CYS A 22 3.03 11.35 43.62
CA CYS A 22 1.58 11.25 43.85
C CYS A 22 0.90 10.02 43.22
N TRP A 23 1.63 9.16 42.50
CA TRP A 23 1.05 8.02 41.76
C TRP A 23 1.26 6.64 42.39
N LEU A 24 1.89 6.54 43.56
CA LEU A 24 2.25 5.26 44.20
C LEU A 24 1.35 4.86 45.38
N SER A 25 0.13 5.38 45.49
CA SER A 25 -0.80 5.04 46.59
C SER A 25 -2.21 4.76 46.08
N GLY A 26 -2.37 3.63 45.41
CA GLY A 26 -3.67 3.18 44.89
C GLY A 26 -3.71 1.71 44.52
N LEU A 27 -3.07 0.83 45.30
CA LEU A 27 -3.18 -0.61 45.11
C LEU A 27 -4.43 -1.13 45.86
N VAL A 28 -5.50 -1.38 45.12
CA VAL A 28 -6.71 -2.05 45.62
C VAL A 28 -6.41 -3.53 45.81
N VAL A 29 -6.56 -4.00 47.05
CA VAL A 29 -6.52 -5.41 47.43
C VAL A 29 -7.82 -6.08 46.95
N VAL A 30 -7.76 -6.95 45.95
CA VAL A 30 -8.87 -7.84 45.59
C VAL A 30 -8.76 -9.10 46.46
N LEU A 31 -9.63 -9.19 47.47
CA LEU A 31 -9.80 -10.37 48.29
C LEU A 31 -10.57 -11.44 47.51
N ALA A 32 -9.94 -12.61 47.32
CA ALA A 32 -10.62 -13.80 46.82
C ALA A 32 -11.55 -14.36 47.90
N LEU A 33 -12.85 -14.38 47.63
CA LEU A 33 -13.84 -15.18 48.36
C LEU A 33 -14.21 -16.37 47.48
N ALA A 34 -13.68 -17.54 47.84
CA ALA A 34 -14.13 -18.83 47.34
C ALA A 34 -15.49 -19.15 47.97
N VAL A 35 -16.49 -19.41 47.13
CA VAL A 35 -17.76 -20.02 47.53
C VAL A 35 -17.88 -21.35 46.80
N ASP A 36 -17.76 -22.43 47.55
CA ASP A 36 -18.09 -23.79 47.15
C ASP A 36 -19.61 -23.91 46.95
N LEU A 37 -20.04 -24.41 45.79
CA LEU A 37 -21.36 -25.01 45.63
C LEU A 37 -21.27 -26.32 44.81
N PRO A 38 -22.05 -27.35 45.20
CA PRO A 38 -21.82 -28.73 44.79
C PRO A 38 -22.43 -29.09 43.44
N VAL A 39 -21.72 -30.00 42.77
CA VAL A 39 -22.12 -30.71 41.54
C VAL A 39 -23.30 -31.63 41.83
N SER A 40 -24.42 -31.41 41.14
CA SER A 40 -25.55 -32.35 41.05
C SER A 40 -25.54 -33.03 39.68
N ALA A 41 -25.17 -34.31 39.68
CA ALA A 41 -25.31 -35.20 38.53
C ALA A 41 -26.79 -35.57 38.31
N GLN A 42 -27.29 -35.38 37.08
CA GLN A 42 -28.47 -36.10 36.59
C GLN A 42 -28.19 -36.74 35.23
N THR A 43 -28.17 -38.07 35.28
CA THR A 43 -28.29 -39.00 34.16
C THR A 43 -29.77 -39.14 33.75
N LYS A 44 -30.03 -39.16 32.43
CA LYS A 44 -31.14 -39.81 31.68
C LYS A 44 -31.27 -39.10 30.33
N GLY A 45 -31.43 -39.73 29.17
CA GLY A 45 -31.61 -41.13 28.82
C GLY A 45 -31.55 -41.26 27.29
N ALA A 46 -31.18 -42.45 26.82
CA ALA A 46 -31.05 -42.79 25.41
C ALA A 46 -32.41 -42.80 24.68
N LYS A 47 -32.42 -42.25 23.46
CA LYS A 47 -33.53 -42.34 22.50
C LYS A 47 -33.02 -43.08 21.24
N PRO A 48 -33.78 -44.03 20.66
CA PRO A 48 -33.31 -44.85 19.54
C PRO A 48 -33.23 -44.06 18.22
N PRO A 49 -32.45 -44.54 17.23
CA PRO A 49 -32.22 -43.82 15.99
C PRO A 49 -33.46 -43.90 15.07
N VAL A 50 -33.93 -42.74 14.63
CA VAL A 50 -34.92 -42.60 13.56
C VAL A 50 -34.16 -42.63 12.24
N SER A 51 -34.46 -43.61 11.39
CA SER A 51 -33.94 -43.67 10.02
C SER A 51 -34.63 -42.60 9.17
N GLY A 52 -34.01 -41.43 9.05
CA GLY A 52 -34.38 -40.39 8.11
C GLY A 52 -33.51 -40.46 6.87
N VAL A 53 -34.13 -40.67 5.71
CA VAL A 53 -33.50 -40.55 4.39
C VAL A 53 -33.01 -39.11 4.20
N VAL A 54 -31.70 -38.91 4.23
CA VAL A 54 -31.07 -37.62 3.95
C VAL A 54 -31.12 -37.38 2.44
N LYS A 55 -32.01 -36.48 2.00
CA LYS A 55 -31.92 -35.85 0.68
C LYS A 55 -30.65 -35.01 0.65
N ALA A 56 -29.77 -35.26 -0.32
CA ALA A 56 -28.58 -34.47 -0.55
C ALA A 56 -28.94 -32.97 -0.64
N PRO A 57 -28.27 -32.08 0.12
CA PRO A 57 -28.48 -30.66 -0.03
C PRO A 57 -28.09 -30.22 -1.43
N ALA A 58 -28.96 -29.45 -2.06
CA ALA A 58 -28.70 -28.81 -3.35
C ALA A 58 -27.36 -28.07 -3.29
N SER A 59 -26.51 -28.30 -4.29
CA SER A 59 -25.24 -27.61 -4.47
C SER A 59 -25.45 -26.11 -4.35
N LYS A 60 -24.76 -25.48 -3.39
CA LYS A 60 -24.72 -24.01 -3.28
C LYS A 60 -24.30 -23.45 -4.64
N PRO A 61 -24.93 -22.37 -5.14
CA PRO A 61 -24.49 -21.71 -6.35
C PRO A 61 -23.03 -21.27 -6.18
N ASP A 62 -22.20 -21.60 -7.17
CA ASP A 62 -20.78 -21.27 -7.20
C ASP A 62 -20.60 -19.77 -6.91
N LYS A 63 -19.85 -19.48 -5.85
CA LYS A 63 -19.47 -18.11 -5.48
C LYS A 63 -18.74 -17.53 -6.69
N PRO A 64 -19.18 -16.39 -7.27
CA PRO A 64 -18.46 -15.79 -8.38
C PRO A 64 -17.01 -15.56 -7.96
N LEU A 65 -16.08 -16.06 -8.79
CA LEU A 65 -14.65 -15.89 -8.58
C LEU A 65 -14.36 -14.39 -8.45
N PRO A 66 -13.51 -13.98 -7.50
CA PRO A 66 -13.09 -12.59 -7.41
C PRO A 66 -12.51 -12.14 -8.76
N GLU A 67 -12.83 -10.90 -9.14
CA GLU A 67 -12.31 -10.24 -10.33
C GLU A 67 -10.78 -10.33 -10.32
N ALA A 68 -10.20 -10.86 -11.41
CA ALA A 68 -8.77 -11.13 -11.47
C ALA A 68 -8.00 -9.81 -11.34
N ALA A 69 -6.94 -9.81 -10.53
CA ALA A 69 -6.04 -8.66 -10.45
C ALA A 69 -5.57 -8.26 -11.87
N PRO A 70 -5.39 -6.95 -12.15
CA PRO A 70 -5.05 -6.50 -13.50
C PRO A 70 -3.81 -7.24 -14.01
N GLU A 71 -3.94 -7.87 -15.18
CA GLU A 71 -2.88 -8.65 -15.79
C GLU A 71 -1.69 -7.74 -16.11
N GLY A 72 -0.48 -8.15 -15.70
CA GLY A 72 0.73 -7.41 -16.03
C GLY A 72 0.94 -7.34 -17.55
N GLN A 73 1.57 -6.26 -18.02
CA GLN A 73 1.92 -6.10 -19.43
C GLN A 73 2.87 -7.22 -19.86
N LEU A 74 2.45 -8.03 -20.83
CA LEU A 74 3.31 -9.04 -21.45
C LEU A 74 4.49 -8.37 -22.16
N LEU A 75 5.69 -8.86 -21.92
CA LEU A 75 6.89 -8.40 -22.59
C LEU A 75 6.99 -9.08 -23.97
N ALA A 76 6.95 -8.29 -25.04
CA ALA A 76 7.08 -8.81 -26.42
C ALA A 76 8.41 -9.55 -26.65
N SER A 77 9.47 -9.09 -25.98
CA SER A 77 10.76 -9.76 -25.87
C SER A 77 11.41 -9.35 -24.56
N ILE A 78 12.24 -10.22 -23.99
CA ILE A 78 13.00 -9.89 -22.78
C ILE A 78 14.18 -9.01 -23.20
N PRO A 79 14.26 -7.76 -22.72
CA PRO A 79 15.37 -6.89 -23.08
C PRO A 79 16.67 -7.39 -22.44
N SER A 80 17.81 -7.06 -23.02
CA SER A 80 19.11 -7.41 -22.43
C SER A 80 19.32 -6.74 -21.07
N GLU A 81 18.74 -5.56 -20.88
CA GLU A 81 18.67 -4.80 -19.64
C GLU A 81 17.31 -4.10 -19.55
N PHE A 82 16.72 -4.08 -18.37
CA PHE A 82 15.54 -3.27 -18.08
C PHE A 82 15.92 -1.83 -17.77
N GLU A 83 14.93 -0.91 -17.75
CA GLU A 83 15.18 0.46 -17.31
C GLU A 83 15.70 0.53 -15.86
N SER A 84 16.23 1.69 -15.49
CA SER A 84 16.73 1.94 -14.15
C SER A 84 15.64 2.54 -13.27
N TRP A 85 15.56 2.11 -12.01
CA TRP A 85 14.63 2.66 -11.01
C TRP A 85 15.37 3.24 -9.83
N ARG A 86 14.93 4.41 -9.36
CA ARG A 86 15.48 5.06 -8.16
C ARG A 86 14.58 4.77 -6.97
N ASP A 87 15.15 4.37 -5.84
CA ASP A 87 14.40 4.14 -4.60
C ASP A 87 14.31 5.38 -3.70
N ALA A 88 13.58 5.28 -2.58
CA ALA A 88 13.37 6.37 -1.63
C ALA A 88 14.65 6.83 -0.91
N MET A 89 15.69 5.99 -0.86
CA MET A 89 17.02 6.33 -0.35
C MET A 89 17.94 6.88 -1.44
N GLY A 90 17.46 6.98 -2.68
CA GLY A 90 18.17 7.54 -3.82
C GLY A 90 19.06 6.54 -4.57
N PHE A 91 19.07 5.25 -4.20
CA PHE A 91 19.85 4.24 -4.92
C PHE A 91 19.22 3.93 -6.26
N LEU A 92 20.06 3.74 -7.29
CA LEU A 92 19.63 3.38 -8.63
C LEU A 92 19.81 1.88 -8.86
N TRP A 93 18.73 1.21 -9.22
CA TRP A 93 18.65 -0.22 -9.47
C TRP A 93 18.45 -0.49 -10.95
N ARG A 94 19.15 -1.50 -11.49
CA ARG A 94 19.00 -1.92 -12.88
C ARG A 94 19.07 -3.44 -12.97
N LEU A 95 18.17 -4.05 -13.73
CA LEU A 95 18.11 -5.49 -13.93
C LEU A 95 18.59 -5.87 -15.33
N GLY A 96 19.30 -6.98 -15.43
CA GLY A 96 19.59 -7.64 -16.70
C GLY A 96 18.39 -8.45 -17.19
N GLY A 97 18.46 -8.90 -18.44
CA GLY A 97 17.44 -9.77 -19.03
C GLY A 97 17.26 -11.11 -18.31
N ASP A 98 18.26 -11.57 -17.57
CA ASP A 98 18.20 -12.76 -16.70
C ASP A 98 17.66 -12.47 -15.27
N GLY A 99 17.26 -11.22 -15.01
CA GLY A 99 16.81 -10.74 -13.71
C GLY A 99 17.95 -10.51 -12.71
N SER A 100 19.21 -10.65 -13.10
CA SER A 100 20.34 -10.29 -12.23
C SER A 100 20.44 -8.78 -12.07
N LEU A 101 20.91 -8.32 -10.91
CA LEU A 101 21.25 -6.92 -10.67
C LEU A 101 22.52 -6.55 -11.43
N LYS A 102 22.42 -5.54 -12.30
CA LYS A 102 23.54 -5.00 -13.08
C LYS A 102 24.11 -3.76 -12.42
N PRO A 103 25.37 -3.39 -12.72
CA PRO A 103 25.90 -2.11 -12.29
C PRO A 103 25.02 -1.00 -12.89
N GLY A 104 24.28 -0.25 -12.08
CA GLY A 104 23.65 1.01 -12.50
C GLY A 104 24.65 2.16 -12.33
N GLU A 105 24.18 3.27 -11.74
CA GLU A 105 25.08 4.22 -11.06
C GLU A 105 25.62 3.64 -9.73
N SER A 106 24.93 2.62 -9.16
CA SER A 106 25.42 1.91 -7.98
C SER A 106 26.72 1.18 -8.34
N ARG A 107 27.84 1.62 -7.76
CA ARG A 107 29.16 1.09 -8.10
C ARG A 107 29.42 -0.32 -7.56
N TYR A 108 28.53 -0.89 -6.74
CA TYR A 108 28.83 -2.11 -5.98
C TYR A 108 28.53 -3.41 -6.72
N PHE A 109 27.45 -3.47 -7.50
CA PHE A 109 27.01 -4.73 -8.10
C PHE A 109 27.61 -4.99 -9.46
N ASN A 110 27.97 -6.25 -9.69
CA ASN A 110 28.33 -6.77 -10.99
C ASN A 110 27.61 -8.11 -11.17
N ASN A 111 26.45 -8.12 -11.82
CA ASN A 111 25.72 -9.36 -12.05
C ASN A 111 25.35 -10.09 -10.73
N THR A 112 24.69 -9.37 -9.84
CA THR A 112 24.24 -9.86 -8.52
C THR A 112 22.95 -10.67 -8.64
N MET A 113 22.76 -11.68 -7.80
CA MET A 113 21.61 -12.59 -7.85
C MET A 113 21.48 -13.35 -9.18
N ALA A 114 22.61 -13.60 -9.86
CA ALA A 114 22.65 -14.48 -11.02
C ALA A 114 22.26 -15.90 -10.58
N LEU A 115 21.26 -16.49 -11.24
CA LEU A 115 20.64 -17.75 -10.85
C LEU A 115 21.17 -18.92 -11.67
N GLN A 116 21.60 -19.96 -10.97
CA GLN A 116 21.86 -21.27 -11.55
C GLN A 116 21.05 -22.34 -10.82
N VAL A 117 20.51 -23.28 -11.58
CA VAL A 117 19.73 -24.42 -11.06
C VAL A 117 20.31 -25.68 -11.67
N GLY A 118 20.80 -26.61 -10.84
CA GLY A 118 21.49 -27.82 -11.29
C GLY A 118 22.79 -27.54 -12.06
N GLY A 119 23.48 -26.43 -11.73
CA GLY A 119 24.69 -25.99 -12.43
C GLY A 119 24.48 -25.34 -13.79
N LEU A 120 23.23 -25.15 -14.21
CA LEU A 120 22.87 -24.47 -15.45
C LEU A 120 22.31 -23.08 -15.16
N ALA A 121 22.78 -22.07 -15.89
CA ALA A 121 22.26 -20.71 -15.78
C ALA A 121 20.79 -20.65 -16.22
N PHE A 122 20.00 -19.88 -15.46
CA PHE A 122 18.62 -19.57 -15.81
C PHE A 122 18.56 -18.77 -17.12
N LYS A 123 17.73 -19.21 -18.06
CA LYS A 123 17.49 -18.53 -19.33
C LYS A 123 16.01 -18.16 -19.45
N PRO A 124 15.65 -16.90 -19.21
CA PRO A 124 14.28 -16.43 -19.43
C PRO A 124 13.86 -16.55 -20.90
N GLU A 125 12.62 -16.94 -21.12
CA GLU A 125 12.00 -17.11 -22.45
C GLU A 125 10.80 -16.17 -22.62
N SER A 126 10.10 -15.82 -21.53
CA SER A 126 8.99 -14.87 -21.51
C SER A 126 8.98 -14.07 -20.21
N GLY A 127 8.22 -12.97 -20.17
CA GLY A 127 8.00 -12.25 -18.93
C GLY A 127 6.83 -11.29 -18.97
N THR A 128 6.45 -10.81 -17.79
CA THR A 128 5.44 -9.76 -17.59
C THR A 128 6.01 -8.65 -16.73
N ARG A 129 5.65 -7.41 -17.03
CA ARG A 129 5.99 -6.23 -16.24
C ARG A 129 4.70 -5.61 -15.73
N ARG A 130 4.70 -5.22 -14.46
CA ARG A 130 3.61 -4.48 -13.84
C ARG A 130 4.20 -3.26 -13.15
N GLU A 131 3.71 -2.09 -13.54
CA GLU A 131 3.94 -0.85 -12.80
C GLU A 131 2.95 -0.77 -11.65
N GLY A 132 3.44 -0.34 -10.49
CA GLY A 132 2.67 -0.29 -9.27
C GLY A 132 2.51 -1.67 -8.64
N GLY A 133 2.63 -1.71 -7.31
CA GLY A 133 2.11 -2.84 -6.53
C GLY A 133 0.59 -2.87 -6.58
N VAL A 134 -0.04 -4.00 -6.23
CA VAL A 134 -1.50 -4.04 -5.95
C VAL A 134 -1.89 -3.01 -4.87
N LEU A 135 -0.92 -2.59 -4.06
CA LEU A 135 -1.04 -1.61 -2.99
C LEU A 135 -0.85 -0.14 -3.44
N GLY A 136 -0.82 0.17 -4.74
CA GLY A 136 -0.56 1.54 -5.22
C GLY A 136 0.82 2.07 -4.81
N GLU A 137 1.74 1.15 -4.52
CA GLU A 137 3.11 1.45 -4.09
C GLU A 137 3.97 1.79 -5.29
N ASN A 138 4.83 2.80 -5.15
CA ASN A 138 5.89 3.12 -6.09
C ASN A 138 6.82 1.91 -6.19
N GLY A 139 6.60 1.07 -7.19
CA GLY A 139 7.33 -0.18 -7.33
C GLY A 139 7.09 -0.80 -8.69
N VAL A 140 8.02 -1.65 -9.09
CA VAL A 140 7.94 -2.38 -10.37
C VAL A 140 8.07 -3.86 -10.07
N ARG A 141 7.14 -4.65 -10.61
CA ARG A 141 7.17 -6.11 -10.50
C ARG A 141 7.44 -6.70 -11.88
N ILE A 142 8.48 -7.52 -11.96
CA ILE A 142 8.90 -8.21 -13.17
C ILE A 142 8.87 -9.71 -12.89
N ARG A 143 8.10 -10.45 -13.68
CA ARG A 143 8.08 -11.92 -13.63
C ARG A 143 8.71 -12.45 -14.92
N LEU A 144 9.74 -13.26 -14.78
CA LEU A 144 10.45 -13.92 -15.86
C LEU A 144 10.20 -15.43 -15.78
N ASN A 145 9.80 -16.03 -16.89
CA ASN A 145 9.60 -17.48 -16.98
C ASN A 145 10.58 -18.05 -18.01
N GLY A 146 11.21 -19.17 -17.68
CA GLY A 146 12.18 -19.82 -18.53
C GLY A 146 12.60 -21.18 -18.00
N LYS A 147 13.83 -21.58 -18.30
CA LYS A 147 14.34 -22.91 -17.94
C LYS A 147 15.79 -22.89 -17.48
N ALA A 148 16.16 -23.95 -16.78
CA ALA A 148 17.53 -24.34 -16.47
C ALA A 148 17.63 -25.86 -16.65
N GLY A 149 18.05 -26.30 -17.84
CA GLY A 149 17.94 -27.70 -18.25
C GLY A 149 16.48 -28.13 -18.41
N ASP A 150 16.10 -29.25 -17.80
CA ASP A 150 14.74 -29.80 -17.86
C ASP A 150 13.78 -29.20 -16.80
N LEU A 151 14.29 -28.31 -15.95
CA LEU A 151 13.52 -27.65 -14.90
C LEU A 151 12.95 -26.34 -15.42
N ALA A 152 11.64 -26.14 -15.21
CA ALA A 152 11.00 -24.85 -15.46
C ALA A 152 11.27 -23.94 -14.25
N VAL A 153 11.62 -22.69 -14.54
CA VAL A 153 11.99 -21.70 -13.53
C VAL A 153 11.17 -20.44 -13.76
N SER A 154 10.50 -19.98 -12.71
CA SER A 154 9.85 -18.66 -12.67
C SER A 154 10.57 -17.80 -11.65
N ARG A 155 11.06 -16.65 -12.09
CA ARG A 155 11.71 -15.64 -11.28
C ARG A 155 10.79 -14.43 -11.18
N ASP A 156 10.29 -14.16 -10.00
CA ASP A 156 9.44 -13.01 -9.70
C ASP A 156 10.25 -12.00 -8.89
N ILE A 157 10.43 -10.80 -9.45
CA ILE A 157 11.27 -9.73 -8.92
C ILE A 157 10.35 -8.57 -8.60
N TRP A 158 10.45 -8.07 -7.37
CA TRP A 158 9.70 -6.89 -6.96
C TRP A 158 10.64 -5.83 -6.41
N PHE A 159 10.59 -4.67 -7.04
CA PHE A 159 11.26 -3.46 -6.60
C PHE A 159 10.37 -2.67 -5.65
N ASP A 160 10.74 -2.68 -4.37
CA ASP A 160 10.10 -1.93 -3.32
C ASP A 160 10.84 -0.60 -3.15
N ALA A 161 10.39 0.43 -3.89
CA ALA A 161 11.05 1.73 -3.87
C ALA A 161 10.89 2.42 -2.51
N GLU A 162 9.77 2.19 -1.80
CA GLU A 162 9.46 2.80 -0.52
C GLU A 162 10.42 2.33 0.58
N ARG A 163 10.61 1.01 0.71
CA ARG A 163 11.53 0.42 1.70
C ARG A 163 12.96 0.29 1.17
N SER A 164 13.24 0.74 -0.06
CA SER A 164 14.55 0.64 -0.72
C SER A 164 15.09 -0.79 -0.74
N GLY A 165 14.30 -1.73 -1.26
CA GLY A 165 14.65 -3.15 -1.29
C GLY A 165 14.25 -3.84 -2.59
N LEU A 166 15.00 -4.88 -2.96
CA LEU A 166 14.66 -5.76 -4.07
C LEU A 166 14.36 -7.16 -3.58
N ARG A 167 13.17 -7.68 -3.90
CA ARG A 167 12.73 -9.01 -3.52
C ARG A 167 12.77 -9.96 -4.72
N TYR A 168 13.36 -11.12 -4.52
CA TYR A 168 13.35 -12.25 -5.45
C TYR A 168 12.53 -13.39 -4.90
N VAL A 169 11.60 -13.91 -5.70
CA VAL A 169 10.95 -15.20 -5.48
C VAL A 169 11.20 -16.09 -6.69
N ASP A 170 11.99 -17.14 -6.48
CA ASP A 170 12.39 -18.07 -7.51
C ASP A 170 11.68 -19.42 -7.29
N VAL A 171 10.79 -19.79 -8.20
CA VAL A 171 10.02 -21.04 -8.19
C VAL A 171 10.65 -22.01 -9.19
N VAL A 172 11.10 -23.16 -8.69
CA VAL A 172 11.66 -24.25 -9.50
C VAL A 172 10.63 -25.39 -9.58
N GLN A 173 10.29 -25.78 -10.80
CA GLN A 173 9.33 -26.85 -11.09
C GLN A 173 10.02 -28.05 -11.76
N ASN A 174 9.78 -29.22 -11.19
CA ASN A 174 10.20 -30.49 -11.77
C ASN A 174 9.06 -31.07 -12.61
N SER A 175 9.22 -31.09 -13.94
CA SER A 175 8.25 -31.68 -14.87
C SER A 175 8.40 -33.21 -15.00
N GLY A 176 9.48 -33.78 -14.45
CA GLY A 176 9.79 -35.20 -14.55
C GLY A 176 8.92 -36.08 -13.65
N ALA A 177 8.85 -37.37 -13.99
CA ALA A 177 8.08 -38.39 -13.26
C ALA A 177 8.74 -38.86 -11.95
N LYS A 178 9.95 -38.38 -11.63
CA LYS A 178 10.70 -38.74 -10.42
C LYS A 178 11.04 -37.49 -9.63
N ALA A 179 11.07 -37.60 -8.31
CA ALA A 179 11.60 -36.53 -7.46
C ALA A 179 13.08 -36.27 -7.78
N VAL A 180 13.49 -35.02 -7.67
CA VAL A 180 14.87 -34.58 -7.94
C VAL A 180 15.42 -33.79 -6.76
N SER A 181 16.70 -33.99 -6.47
CA SER A 181 17.47 -33.12 -5.59
C SER A 181 18.29 -32.18 -6.46
N VAL A 182 18.08 -30.87 -6.32
CA VAL A 182 18.74 -29.87 -7.16
C VAL A 182 19.44 -28.82 -6.32
N ASP A 183 20.65 -28.49 -6.75
CA ASP A 183 21.42 -27.38 -6.20
C ASP A 183 20.98 -26.08 -6.87
N VAL A 184 20.57 -25.10 -6.08
CA VAL A 184 20.22 -23.75 -6.53
C VAL A 184 21.29 -22.80 -6.01
N LEU A 185 22.04 -22.20 -6.94
CA LEU A 185 23.14 -21.30 -6.65
C LEU A 185 22.77 -19.89 -7.09
N TYR A 186 22.87 -18.95 -6.14
CA TYR A 186 22.90 -17.53 -6.44
C TYR A 186 24.34 -17.04 -6.35
N THR A 187 24.80 -16.38 -7.41
CA THR A 187 26.08 -15.68 -7.37
C THR A 187 25.83 -14.19 -7.18
N VAL A 188 26.41 -13.63 -6.13
CA VAL A 188 26.45 -12.19 -5.90
C VAL A 188 27.87 -11.73 -6.20
N ASN A 189 28.09 -11.07 -7.35
CA ASN A 189 29.40 -10.47 -7.63
C ASN A 189 29.39 -8.97 -7.38
N PHE A 190 30.50 -8.52 -6.81
CA PHE A 190 30.74 -7.14 -6.47
C PHE A 190 31.87 -6.56 -7.34
N ASN A 191 31.80 -5.27 -7.64
CA ASN A 191 32.89 -4.57 -8.31
C ASN A 191 34.10 -4.38 -7.39
N TYR A 192 33.86 -4.32 -6.07
CA TYR A 192 34.88 -4.13 -5.05
C TYR A 192 35.09 -5.39 -4.22
N GLN A 193 36.28 -5.53 -3.65
CA GLN A 193 36.53 -6.56 -2.66
C GLN A 193 35.82 -6.19 -1.36
N TRP A 194 35.08 -7.12 -0.78
CA TRP A 194 34.53 -6.96 0.56
C TRP A 194 35.56 -7.35 1.62
N GLU A 195 35.55 -6.63 2.74
CA GLU A 195 36.49 -6.83 3.85
C GLU A 195 35.98 -7.95 4.77
N ASN A 196 34.73 -7.79 5.23
CA ASN A 196 34.09 -8.69 6.18
C ASN A 196 32.66 -9.02 5.76
N LEU A 197 32.23 -10.23 6.13
CA LEU A 197 30.84 -10.64 6.10
C LEU A 197 30.34 -10.65 7.54
N HIS A 198 29.21 -10.01 7.81
CA HIS A 198 28.60 -10.00 9.13
C HIS A 198 27.23 -10.67 9.09
N THR A 199 26.79 -11.21 10.22
CA THR A 199 25.38 -11.54 10.47
C THR A 199 24.58 -10.25 10.66
N LEU A 200 23.24 -10.33 10.58
CA LEU A 200 22.36 -9.16 10.72
C LEU A 200 22.47 -8.46 12.09
N ASP A 201 22.94 -9.14 13.13
CA ASP A 201 23.23 -8.57 14.45
C ASP A 201 24.65 -7.95 14.56
N GLY A 202 25.39 -7.89 13.45
CA GLY A 202 26.70 -7.25 13.34
C GLY A 202 27.90 -8.12 13.69
N ARG A 203 27.72 -9.38 14.13
CA ARG A 203 28.84 -10.28 14.41
C ARG A 203 29.50 -10.72 13.11
N ILE A 204 30.82 -10.95 13.12
CA ILE A 204 31.53 -11.48 11.96
C ILE A 204 31.01 -12.89 11.67
N PHE A 205 30.58 -13.11 10.42
CA PHE A 205 30.08 -14.39 9.95
C PHE A 205 31.24 -15.36 9.70
N THR A 206 31.16 -16.54 10.31
CA THR A 206 32.07 -17.65 10.05
C THR A 206 31.30 -18.79 9.38
N PRO A 207 31.68 -19.24 8.16
CA PRO A 207 30.96 -20.27 7.40
C PRO A 207 30.77 -21.64 8.08
N THR A 208 31.43 -21.89 9.20
CA THR A 208 31.35 -23.15 9.96
C THR A 208 30.14 -23.24 10.86
N THR A 209 29.42 -22.13 11.10
CA THR A 209 28.26 -22.13 11.97
C THR A 209 27.01 -22.50 11.19
N ALA A 210 26.41 -23.65 11.54
CA ALA A 210 25.09 -24.10 11.04
C ALA A 210 23.92 -23.18 11.48
N ASP A 211 24.24 -22.01 12.02
CA ASP A 211 23.33 -21.04 12.62
C ASP A 211 23.41 -19.73 11.83
N SER A 212 23.35 -19.84 10.49
CA SER A 212 23.16 -18.67 9.63
C SER A 212 21.79 -18.09 9.94
N GLY A 213 21.77 -16.94 10.61
CA GLY A 213 20.55 -16.17 10.84
C GLY A 213 19.88 -15.71 9.54
N PRO A 214 18.92 -14.78 9.60
CA PRO A 214 18.07 -14.41 8.46
C PRO A 214 18.79 -13.83 7.24
N GLY A 215 20.09 -13.60 7.31
CA GLY A 215 20.85 -12.95 6.26
C GLY A 215 22.26 -12.56 6.65
N PHE A 216 22.92 -11.87 5.73
CA PHE A 216 24.28 -11.37 5.87
C PHE A 216 24.40 -9.91 5.46
N VAL A 217 25.46 -9.28 5.95
CA VAL A 217 25.82 -7.89 5.71
C VAL A 217 27.23 -7.89 5.14
N VAL A 218 27.37 -7.42 3.91
CA VAL A 218 28.65 -7.35 3.20
C VAL A 218 29.24 -5.96 3.39
N GLN A 219 30.35 -5.88 4.12
CA GLN A 219 31.08 -4.64 4.35
C GLN A 219 32.24 -4.53 3.36
N PHE A 220 32.35 -3.41 2.65
CA PHE A 220 33.46 -3.12 1.74
C PHE A 220 34.57 -2.33 2.43
N ASP A 221 35.80 -2.52 1.96
CA ASP A 221 36.98 -1.79 2.44
C ASP A 221 36.85 -0.29 2.09
N GLN A 222 36.91 0.57 3.09
CA GLN A 222 36.53 2.00 3.07
C GLN A 222 37.50 2.94 2.33
N ALA A 223 38.27 2.47 1.34
CA ALA A 223 39.37 3.27 0.78
C ALA A 223 39.02 4.21 -0.39
N SER A 224 37.77 4.29 -0.87
CA SER A 224 37.41 5.25 -1.93
C SER A 224 36.06 5.93 -1.67
N ASP A 225 36.11 7.23 -1.39
CA ASP A 225 35.00 8.20 -1.47
C ASP A 225 34.05 8.36 -0.26
N GLY A 226 34.37 7.81 0.93
CA GLY A 226 33.72 8.23 2.18
C GLY A 226 32.27 7.75 2.41
N HIS A 227 31.80 6.78 1.63
CA HIS A 227 30.48 6.17 1.78
C HIS A 227 30.63 4.68 2.17
N PRO A 228 30.32 4.30 3.42
CA PRO A 228 30.30 2.90 3.86
C PRO A 228 29.01 2.23 3.37
N ASP A 229 28.88 2.11 2.06
CA ASP A 229 27.73 1.42 1.48
C ASP A 229 27.87 -0.06 1.80
N THR A 230 26.79 -0.66 2.24
CA THR A 230 26.72 -2.01 2.76
C THR A 230 25.59 -2.74 2.04
N VAL A 231 25.84 -3.97 1.61
CA VAL A 231 24.81 -4.81 0.99
C VAL A 231 24.26 -5.75 2.06
N VAL A 232 22.94 -5.73 2.25
CA VAL A 232 22.26 -6.67 3.14
C VAL A 232 21.50 -7.69 2.30
N ILE A 233 21.72 -8.98 2.55
CA ILE A 233 21.06 -10.07 1.84
C ILE A 233 20.29 -10.92 2.84
N GLY A 234 18.96 -10.91 2.75
CA GLY A 234 18.08 -11.82 3.50
C GLY A 234 18.00 -13.19 2.81
N ASN A 235 18.35 -14.27 3.51
CA ASN A 235 18.65 -15.56 2.89
C ASN A 235 17.79 -16.75 3.41
N SER A 236 17.61 -16.90 4.72
CA SER A 236 16.90 -18.06 5.29
C SER A 236 16.58 -17.87 6.77
N GLU A 237 15.42 -18.32 7.21
CA GLU A 237 15.06 -18.28 8.63
C GLU A 237 15.32 -19.60 9.37
N LYS A 238 15.45 -19.50 10.70
CA LYS A 238 15.58 -20.67 11.57
C LYS A 238 14.34 -21.56 11.45
N GLY A 239 14.55 -22.85 11.14
CA GLY A 239 13.47 -23.82 10.97
C GLY A 239 13.01 -24.02 9.53
N ALA A 240 13.65 -23.36 8.57
CA ALA A 240 13.44 -23.61 7.14
C ALA A 240 13.79 -25.06 6.73
N GLU A 241 13.12 -25.57 5.68
CA GLU A 241 13.42 -26.88 5.07
C GLU A 241 14.83 -26.90 4.44
N SER A 242 15.23 -25.78 3.83
CA SER A 242 16.52 -25.58 3.18
C SER A 242 17.17 -24.30 3.68
N VAL A 243 18.28 -24.44 4.41
CA VAL A 243 19.10 -23.31 4.86
C VAL A 243 20.19 -23.02 3.83
N GLY A 244 20.35 -21.75 3.46
CA GLY A 244 21.37 -21.33 2.50
C GLY A 244 22.77 -21.49 3.08
N SER A 245 23.66 -22.14 2.34
CA SER A 245 25.07 -22.26 2.70
C SER A 245 25.91 -21.25 1.92
N VAL A 246 26.86 -20.62 2.61
CA VAL A 246 27.83 -19.71 2.01
C VAL A 246 29.17 -20.42 1.97
N ASN A 247 29.70 -20.67 0.77
CA ASN A 247 31.00 -21.30 0.62
C ASN A 247 32.05 -20.28 0.18
N LEU A 248 32.94 -19.89 1.11
CA LEU A 248 34.01 -18.92 0.86
C LEU A 248 35.34 -19.56 0.41
N THR A 249 35.34 -20.81 -0.04
CA THR A 249 36.54 -21.50 -0.54
C THR A 249 37.04 -20.87 -1.83
N GLY A 250 37.96 -19.92 -1.75
CA GLY A 250 38.61 -19.35 -2.94
C GLY A 250 39.33 -18.02 -2.74
N GLY A 251 39.18 -17.36 -1.59
CA GLY A 251 39.81 -16.05 -1.35
C GLY A 251 39.30 -14.92 -2.27
N ASN A 252 38.39 -15.22 -3.20
CA ASN A 252 37.78 -14.24 -4.10
C ASN A 252 36.73 -13.42 -3.34
N GLN A 253 37.17 -12.38 -2.65
CA GLN A 253 36.30 -11.43 -1.94
C GLN A 253 35.50 -10.51 -2.88
N ARG A 254 35.34 -10.85 -4.16
CA ARG A 254 34.41 -10.17 -5.08
C ARG A 254 33.18 -11.00 -5.40
N GLU A 255 33.13 -12.25 -4.93
CA GLU A 255 32.06 -13.19 -5.22
C GLU A 255 31.54 -13.78 -3.91
N LEU A 256 30.22 -13.78 -3.75
CA LEU A 256 29.54 -14.41 -2.62
C LEU A 256 28.53 -15.43 -3.18
N PRO A 257 28.89 -16.73 -3.19
CA PRO A 257 27.97 -17.78 -3.61
C PRO A 257 27.01 -18.16 -2.47
N LEU A 258 25.71 -18.19 -2.77
CA LEU A 258 24.66 -18.67 -1.88
C LEU A 258 24.06 -19.96 -2.45
N LEU A 259 24.32 -21.08 -1.80
CA LEU A 259 23.92 -22.40 -2.27
C LEU A 259 22.79 -22.99 -1.42
N TYR A 260 21.70 -23.36 -2.07
CA TYR A 260 20.56 -24.09 -1.51
C TYR A 260 20.46 -25.46 -2.14
N ARG A 261 19.92 -26.43 -1.40
CA ARG A 261 19.64 -27.77 -1.93
C ARG A 261 18.16 -28.08 -1.76
N LEU A 262 17.43 -28.10 -2.87
CA LEU A 262 15.99 -28.34 -2.87
C LEU A 262 15.67 -29.81 -3.15
N GLN A 263 14.68 -30.35 -2.46
CA GLN A 263 14.04 -31.62 -2.79
C GLN A 263 12.71 -31.33 -3.48
N ILE A 264 12.62 -31.58 -4.78
CA ILE A 264 11.44 -31.25 -5.59
C ILE A 264 10.73 -32.56 -5.98
N PRO A 265 9.49 -32.80 -5.51
CA PRO A 265 8.71 -33.97 -5.91
C PRO A 265 8.52 -34.09 -7.43
N ALA A 266 8.17 -35.28 -7.91
CA ALA A 266 7.75 -35.48 -9.31
C ALA A 266 6.53 -34.60 -9.62
N GLY A 267 6.58 -33.82 -10.71
CA GLY A 267 5.54 -32.84 -11.05
C GLY A 267 5.41 -31.66 -10.07
N GLY A 268 6.25 -31.61 -9.03
CA GLY A 268 6.13 -30.67 -7.92
C GLY A 268 6.90 -29.35 -8.12
N LYS A 269 6.72 -28.44 -7.18
CA LYS A 269 7.38 -27.12 -7.12
C LYS A 269 8.01 -26.89 -5.75
N ARG A 270 9.08 -26.09 -5.72
CA ARG A 270 9.66 -25.47 -4.53
C ARG A 270 10.08 -24.04 -4.87
N ALA A 271 10.08 -23.17 -3.86
CA ALA A 271 10.37 -21.77 -4.02
C ALA A 271 11.43 -21.30 -3.02
N LEU A 272 12.14 -20.24 -3.38
CA LEU A 272 13.09 -19.53 -2.53
C LEU A 272 12.75 -18.04 -2.55
N LEU A 273 12.81 -17.39 -1.37
CA LEU A 273 12.58 -15.94 -1.21
C LEU A 273 13.87 -15.25 -0.74
N HIS A 274 14.28 -14.17 -1.40
CA HIS A 274 15.43 -13.35 -1.01
C HIS A 274 15.12 -11.87 -1.00
N TRP A 275 15.76 -11.14 -0.09
CA TRP A 275 15.79 -9.68 -0.09
C TRP A 275 17.21 -9.19 -0.31
N VAL A 276 17.38 -8.19 -1.17
CA VAL A 276 18.64 -7.49 -1.39
C VAL A 276 18.43 -6.02 -1.09
N LEU A 277 19.20 -5.48 -0.15
CA LEU A 277 19.12 -4.09 0.29
C LEU A 277 20.48 -3.41 0.11
N LEU A 278 20.45 -2.15 -0.33
CA LEU A 278 21.58 -1.24 -0.27
C LEU A 278 21.38 -0.27 0.89
N ARG A 279 22.37 -0.13 1.77
CA ARG A 279 22.28 0.70 2.98
C ARG A 279 23.59 1.41 3.26
N ASN A 280 23.52 2.64 3.73
CA ASN A 280 24.69 3.40 4.17
C ASN A 280 24.85 3.20 5.69
N LEU A 281 25.40 2.05 6.10
CA LEU A 281 25.52 1.69 7.51
C LEU A 281 26.85 2.19 8.07
N GLN A 282 26.78 2.96 9.16
CA GLN A 282 27.99 3.40 9.88
C GLN A 282 28.69 2.24 10.62
N ASN A 283 27.95 1.17 10.90
CA ASN A 283 28.41 -0.04 11.57
C ASN A 283 27.53 -1.23 11.13
N PRO A 284 28.08 -2.41 10.81
CA PRO A 284 27.30 -3.60 10.48
C PRO A 284 26.18 -3.96 11.47
N ALA A 285 26.33 -3.66 12.77
CA ALA A 285 25.28 -3.91 13.77
C ALA A 285 23.98 -3.10 13.53
N ALA A 286 24.05 -1.99 12.79
CA ALA A 286 22.87 -1.21 12.39
C ALA A 286 22.01 -1.93 11.34
N ALA A 287 22.49 -3.03 10.76
CA ALA A 287 21.71 -3.83 9.81
C ALA A 287 20.42 -4.38 10.43
N ALA A 288 20.43 -4.71 11.73
CA ALA A 288 19.24 -5.17 12.45
C ALA A 288 18.10 -4.16 12.36
N GLU A 289 18.39 -2.86 12.50
CA GLU A 289 17.41 -1.78 12.33
C GLU A 289 17.01 -1.62 10.86
N ALA A 290 17.97 -1.71 9.93
CA ALA A 290 17.73 -1.53 8.50
C ALA A 290 16.83 -2.61 7.88
N VAL A 291 16.75 -3.80 8.50
CA VAL A 291 15.88 -4.90 8.05
C VAL A 291 14.51 -4.93 8.74
N LYS A 292 14.28 -4.15 9.82
CA LYS A 292 12.98 -4.12 10.53
C LYS A 292 11.77 -3.87 9.61
N PRO A 293 11.84 -2.98 8.60
CA PRO A 293 10.70 -2.78 7.70
C PRO A 293 10.32 -4.02 6.86
N PHE A 294 11.19 -5.02 6.79
CA PHE A 294 10.97 -6.28 6.05
C PHE A 294 10.66 -7.45 6.98
N TYR A 295 10.96 -7.34 8.27
CA TYR A 295 10.78 -8.41 9.24
C TYR A 295 10.18 -7.87 10.54
N HIS A 296 9.05 -8.41 10.93
CA HIS A 296 8.43 -8.13 12.22
C HIS A 296 8.23 -9.43 13.00
N ARG A 297 8.64 -9.46 14.27
CA ARG A 297 8.58 -10.66 15.14
C ARG A 297 9.13 -11.95 14.49
N LYS A 298 10.19 -11.83 13.69
CA LYS A 298 10.80 -12.93 12.90
C LYS A 298 9.87 -13.51 11.82
N LYS A 299 8.94 -12.71 11.31
CA LYS A 299 8.17 -13.00 10.11
C LYS A 299 8.49 -11.97 9.05
N ALA A 300 8.67 -12.39 7.80
CA ALA A 300 8.76 -11.48 6.68
C ALA A 300 7.39 -10.81 6.43
N VAL A 301 7.36 -9.47 6.44
CA VAL A 301 6.14 -8.65 6.27
C VAL A 301 6.12 -7.97 4.91
N ARG A 302 4.93 -7.82 4.33
CA ARG A 302 4.71 -7.27 2.98
C ARG A 302 5.71 -7.90 2.00
N ALA A 303 5.71 -9.22 1.91
CA ALA A 303 6.81 -9.96 1.31
C ALA A 303 6.72 -10.07 -0.22
N GLY A 304 5.70 -9.55 -0.89
CA GLY A 304 5.55 -9.64 -2.34
C GLY A 304 5.07 -11.00 -2.83
N VAL A 305 4.69 -11.92 -1.94
CA VAL A 305 4.57 -13.36 -2.27
C VAL A 305 3.11 -13.74 -2.45
N ASP A 306 2.79 -14.28 -3.62
CA ASP A 306 1.47 -14.81 -3.92
C ASP A 306 1.14 -15.98 -2.98
N ASP A 307 -0.11 -16.08 -2.52
CA ASP A 307 -0.55 -17.08 -1.54
C ASP A 307 -0.26 -18.53 -1.97
N GLU A 308 -0.30 -18.79 -3.28
CA GLU A 308 0.03 -20.10 -3.86
C GLU A 308 1.51 -20.48 -3.74
N VAL A 309 2.40 -19.49 -3.59
CA VAL A 309 3.85 -19.69 -3.48
C VAL A 309 4.31 -19.82 -2.04
N LEU A 310 3.61 -19.20 -1.08
CA LEU A 310 3.94 -19.30 0.35
C LEU A 310 4.19 -20.73 0.85
N PRO A 311 3.33 -21.73 0.59
CA PRO A 311 3.58 -23.11 1.05
C PRO A 311 4.73 -23.81 0.30
N LEU A 312 5.27 -23.21 -0.76
CA LEU A 312 6.39 -23.74 -1.53
C LEU A 312 7.75 -23.23 -1.03
N LEU A 313 7.78 -22.19 -0.19
CA LEU A 313 9.01 -21.57 0.30
C LEU A 313 9.83 -22.55 1.15
N ALA A 314 10.99 -22.94 0.64
CA ALA A 314 11.87 -23.88 1.30
C ALA A 314 12.82 -23.21 2.30
N ASN A 315 13.15 -21.94 2.11
CA ASN A 315 14.09 -21.19 2.95
C ASN A 315 13.43 -20.36 4.07
N PHE A 316 12.12 -20.53 4.26
CA PHE A 316 11.34 -19.95 5.36
C PHE A 316 10.59 -21.07 6.09
N ALA A 317 10.32 -20.87 7.37
CA ALA A 317 9.48 -21.81 8.11
C ALA A 317 8.00 -21.59 7.71
N PRO A 318 7.14 -22.63 7.74
CA PRO A 318 5.72 -22.45 7.51
C PRO A 318 5.12 -21.37 8.42
N GLY A 319 4.45 -20.38 7.86
CA GLY A 319 3.84 -19.24 8.59
C GLY A 319 4.82 -18.14 9.00
N SER A 320 6.10 -18.22 8.62
CA SER A 320 7.09 -17.17 8.88
C SER A 320 7.18 -16.11 7.78
N VAL A 321 6.40 -16.26 6.72
CA VAL A 321 6.10 -15.19 5.77
C VAL A 321 4.63 -14.86 5.92
N ALA A 322 4.32 -13.61 6.24
CA ALA A 322 2.92 -13.18 6.32
C ALA A 322 2.28 -13.35 4.93
N ALA A 323 1.12 -14.00 4.89
CA ALA A 323 0.35 -14.08 3.65
C ALA A 323 0.07 -12.66 3.15
N GLY A 324 0.20 -12.47 1.84
CA GLY A 324 0.17 -11.14 1.26
C GLY A 324 -1.16 -10.47 1.55
N LEU A 325 -1.17 -9.49 2.45
CA LEU A 325 -2.17 -8.40 2.46
C LEU A 325 -2.22 -7.65 1.12
N GLU A 326 -1.29 -7.97 0.20
CA GLU A 326 -1.20 -7.48 -1.16
C GLU A 326 -2.39 -7.78 -2.05
N THR A 327 -3.23 -8.78 -1.77
CA THR A 327 -4.27 -9.19 -2.74
C THR A 327 -5.65 -8.59 -2.47
N SER A 328 -5.88 -8.05 -1.28
CA SER A 328 -7.12 -7.32 -1.00
C SER A 328 -6.82 -5.85 -1.20
N PRO A 329 -7.58 -5.09 -2.01
CA PRO A 329 -7.51 -3.63 -2.01
C PRO A 329 -7.94 -3.19 -0.62
N VAL A 330 -6.99 -3.16 0.32
CA VAL A 330 -7.26 -2.80 1.71
C VAL A 330 -7.81 -1.39 1.65
N THR A 331 -9.08 -1.25 2.02
CA THR A 331 -9.73 0.05 2.23
C THR A 331 -8.77 0.97 2.98
N GLY A 332 -8.62 2.21 2.49
CA GLY A 332 -7.55 3.12 2.92
C GLY A 332 -7.35 3.23 4.43
N GLU A 333 -8.41 3.12 5.23
CA GLU A 333 -8.34 3.21 6.68
C GLU A 333 -7.72 2.02 7.40
N LEU A 334 -7.96 0.78 6.96
CA LEU A 334 -7.27 -0.37 7.55
C LEU A 334 -5.78 -0.36 7.20
N ARG A 335 -5.44 0.18 6.02
CA ARG A 335 -4.05 0.44 5.67
C ARG A 335 -3.45 1.54 6.55
N ALA A 336 -4.17 2.65 6.76
CA ALA A 336 -3.74 3.74 7.63
C ALA A 336 -3.53 3.25 9.07
N LEU A 337 -4.43 2.37 9.55
CA LEU A 337 -4.27 1.65 10.81
C LEU A 337 -2.98 0.82 10.81
N ASP A 338 -2.77 -0.04 9.81
CA ASP A 338 -1.59 -0.91 9.78
C ASP A 338 -0.27 -0.09 9.76
N LEU A 339 -0.22 1.03 9.01
CA LEU A 339 0.92 1.96 9.02
C LEU A 339 1.12 2.65 10.39
N GLN A 340 0.01 3.00 11.06
CA GLN A 340 0.07 3.56 12.40
C GLN A 340 0.58 2.52 13.40
N LEU A 341 0.13 1.27 13.30
CA LEU A 341 0.59 0.18 14.14
C LEU A 341 2.07 -0.12 13.90
N GLU A 342 2.53 -0.10 12.64
CA GLU A 342 3.94 -0.27 12.28
C GLU A 342 4.81 0.80 12.96
N THR A 343 4.36 2.07 12.96
CA THR A 343 5.05 3.17 13.66
C THR A 343 5.17 2.91 15.17
N LEU A 344 4.20 2.20 15.75
CA LEU A 344 4.17 1.81 17.15
C LEU A 344 4.88 0.47 17.43
N GLY A 345 5.45 -0.18 16.42
CA GLY A 345 6.06 -1.51 16.56
C GLY A 345 5.05 -2.61 16.88
N MET A 346 3.81 -2.44 16.40
CA MET A 346 2.71 -3.37 16.56
C MET A 346 2.24 -3.87 15.20
N GLU A 347 1.67 -5.07 15.17
CA GLU A 347 1.03 -5.62 13.98
C GLU A 347 -0.16 -6.49 14.38
N ARG A 348 -1.14 -6.57 13.48
CA ARG A 348 -2.17 -7.61 13.53
C ARG A 348 -1.56 -8.93 13.04
N GLY A 349 -1.86 -10.02 13.72
CA GLY A 349 -1.30 -11.35 13.40
C GLY A 349 -2.34 -12.45 13.51
N ASP A 350 -1.91 -13.68 13.80
CA ASP A 350 -2.78 -14.86 13.90
C ASP A 350 -3.56 -14.94 15.23
N HIS A 351 -3.32 -13.98 16.12
CA HIS A 351 -3.92 -13.88 17.45
C HIS A 351 -4.33 -12.44 17.73
N ASP A 352 -5.29 -12.28 18.62
CA ASP A 352 -5.71 -10.96 19.07
C ASP A 352 -4.64 -10.38 20.01
N LEU A 353 -4.42 -9.08 19.92
CA LEU A 353 -3.46 -8.33 20.72
C LEU A 353 -4.18 -7.27 21.55
N LEU A 354 -4.01 -7.33 22.86
CA LEU A 354 -4.47 -6.30 23.79
C LEU A 354 -3.28 -5.48 24.28
N VAL A 355 -3.41 -4.17 24.19
CA VAL A 355 -2.41 -3.17 24.56
C VAL A 355 -3.01 -2.28 25.64
N LEU A 356 -2.50 -2.40 26.86
CA LEU A 356 -2.95 -1.60 28.00
C LEU A 356 -2.07 -0.36 28.24
N GLY A 357 -0.88 -0.34 27.63
CA GLY A 357 0.09 0.75 27.69
C GLY A 357 1.35 0.36 26.90
N ASP A 358 2.36 1.24 26.88
CA ASP A 358 3.55 1.10 26.02
C ASP A 358 4.30 -0.23 26.18
N ASP A 359 4.32 -0.78 27.40
CA ASP A 359 5.05 -2.02 27.73
C ASP A 359 4.14 -3.24 27.97
N ASN A 360 2.81 -3.07 27.92
CA ASN A 360 1.86 -4.11 28.34
C ASN A 360 1.09 -4.67 27.14
N LEU A 361 1.73 -5.63 26.47
CA LEU A 361 1.20 -6.37 25.32
C LEU A 361 0.76 -7.77 25.76
N LEU A 362 -0.51 -8.08 25.58
CA LEU A 362 -1.10 -9.38 25.89
C LEU A 362 -1.64 -10.02 24.62
N THR A 363 -1.23 -11.25 24.32
CA THR A 363 -1.67 -11.99 23.13
C THR A 363 -2.62 -13.11 23.54
N GLY A 364 -3.76 -13.25 22.84
CA GLY A 364 -4.76 -14.25 23.16
C GLY A 364 -5.93 -14.29 22.18
N THR A 365 -7.08 -14.73 22.67
CA THR A 365 -8.34 -14.71 21.92
C THR A 365 -9.37 -13.89 22.69
N VAL A 366 -9.91 -12.86 22.04
CA VAL A 366 -10.93 -11.99 22.57
C VAL A 366 -12.29 -12.61 22.29
N SER A 367 -13.19 -12.48 23.26
CA SER A 367 -14.59 -12.85 23.11
C SER A 367 -15.48 -11.79 23.76
N ALA A 368 -16.66 -11.60 23.19
CA ALA A 368 -17.71 -10.74 23.74
C ALA A 368 -18.96 -11.59 23.98
N PRO A 369 -19.66 -11.42 25.13
CA PRO A 369 -20.88 -12.17 25.42
C PRO A 369 -22.07 -11.77 24.54
N GLY A 370 -21.98 -10.66 23.80
CA GLY A 370 -23.00 -10.14 22.91
C GLY A 370 -22.43 -9.05 22.00
N PRO A 371 -23.27 -8.46 21.12
CA PRO A 371 -22.84 -7.39 20.24
C PRO A 371 -22.41 -6.16 21.03
N MET A 372 -21.37 -5.50 20.55
CA MET A 372 -20.94 -4.19 21.04
C MET A 372 -21.87 -3.12 20.48
N GLU A 373 -22.12 -2.05 21.21
CA GLU A 373 -22.89 -0.91 20.73
C GLU A 373 -22.03 0.36 20.76
N ILE A 374 -21.86 0.99 19.60
CA ILE A 374 -21.22 2.30 19.48
C ILE A 374 -22.26 3.36 19.18
N THR A 375 -22.31 4.42 19.97
CA THR A 375 -23.13 5.60 19.69
C THR A 375 -22.26 6.66 19.02
N THR A 376 -22.40 6.73 17.70
CA THR A 376 -21.77 7.77 16.87
C THR A 376 -22.60 9.05 16.92
N ARG A 377 -22.11 10.14 16.31
CA ARG A 377 -22.90 11.37 16.16
C ARG A 377 -24.18 11.19 15.35
N PHE A 378 -24.24 10.15 14.51
CA PHE A 378 -25.40 9.89 13.70
C PHE A 378 -26.37 8.89 14.35
N GLY A 379 -26.01 8.28 15.48
CA GLY A 379 -26.87 7.34 16.22
C GLY A 379 -26.14 6.05 16.64
N PRO A 380 -26.84 5.15 17.35
CA PRO A 380 -26.29 3.89 17.80
C PRO A 380 -26.12 2.90 16.65
N ARG A 381 -25.06 2.09 16.71
CA ARG A 381 -24.79 0.97 15.81
C ARG A 381 -24.35 -0.23 16.63
N ARG A 382 -24.95 -1.37 16.34
CA ARG A 382 -24.57 -2.66 16.92
C ARG A 382 -23.56 -3.34 16.02
N LEU A 383 -22.51 -3.88 16.62
CA LEU A 383 -21.36 -4.48 15.95
C LEU A 383 -21.12 -5.86 16.55
N ALA A 384 -20.95 -6.85 15.68
CA ALA A 384 -20.41 -8.14 16.10
C ALA A 384 -18.90 -7.99 16.30
N LEU A 385 -18.29 -8.78 17.19
CA LEU A 385 -16.83 -8.71 17.42
C LEU A 385 -16.06 -9.14 16.17
N GLU A 386 -16.63 -10.06 15.41
CA GLU A 386 -16.10 -10.60 14.15
C GLU A 386 -16.02 -9.53 13.06
N GLU A 387 -16.80 -8.45 13.15
CA GLU A 387 -16.74 -7.32 12.21
C GLU A 387 -15.63 -6.33 12.57
N VAL A 388 -15.02 -6.44 13.75
CA VAL A 388 -14.04 -5.48 14.26
C VAL A 388 -12.63 -5.95 13.96
N ALA A 389 -11.87 -5.10 13.27
CA ALA A 389 -10.45 -5.28 13.00
C ALA A 389 -9.58 -4.73 14.14
N ALA A 390 -9.97 -3.58 14.71
CA ALA A 390 -9.29 -3.00 15.86
C ALA A 390 -10.20 -2.04 16.64
N ILE A 391 -9.87 -1.82 17.91
CA ILE A 391 -10.44 -0.78 18.77
C ILE A 391 -9.28 0.03 19.34
N HIS A 392 -9.25 1.32 19.04
CA HIS A 392 -8.41 2.29 19.73
C HIS A 392 -9.26 2.90 20.84
N GLY A 393 -8.98 2.49 22.07
CA GLY A 393 -9.81 2.85 23.21
C GLY A 393 -9.50 4.24 23.74
N GLY A 394 -10.12 4.57 24.88
CA GLY A 394 -9.96 5.87 25.53
C GLY A 394 -8.63 6.02 26.29
N GLY A 395 -7.89 4.93 26.51
CA GLY A 395 -6.67 4.88 27.32
C GLY A 395 -6.84 5.45 28.74
N GLY A 396 -8.07 5.50 29.26
CA GLY A 396 -8.40 6.14 30.54
C GLY A 396 -8.32 7.68 30.56
N ILE A 397 -8.04 8.34 29.43
CA ILE A 397 -7.85 9.81 29.34
C ILE A 397 -9.05 10.53 28.70
N GLY A 398 -10.18 9.85 28.54
CA GLY A 398 -11.43 10.45 28.05
C GLY A 398 -11.47 10.72 26.54
N ARG A 399 -10.57 10.10 25.76
CA ARG A 399 -10.69 10.12 24.29
C ARG A 399 -11.92 9.28 23.88
N LEU A 400 -12.63 9.73 22.84
CA LEU A 400 -13.69 8.94 22.24
C LEU A 400 -13.08 7.71 21.56
N PRO A 401 -13.50 6.49 21.93
CA PRO A 401 -13.07 5.27 21.25
C PRO A 401 -13.29 5.33 19.73
N GLU A 402 -12.35 4.73 19.00
CA GLU A 402 -12.40 4.51 17.56
C GLU A 402 -12.45 3.00 17.32
N VAL A 403 -13.42 2.56 16.50
CA VAL A 403 -13.61 1.16 16.13
C VAL A 403 -13.37 1.04 14.63
N TYR A 404 -12.33 0.31 14.27
CA TYR A 404 -11.97 -0.03 12.91
C TYR A 404 -12.66 -1.35 12.55
N LEU A 405 -13.49 -1.33 11.51
CA LEU A 405 -14.17 -2.51 11.02
C LEU A 405 -13.35 -3.18 9.91
N ARG A 406 -13.49 -4.51 9.78
CA ARG A 406 -12.84 -5.32 8.74
C ARG A 406 -13.20 -4.86 7.32
N ASP A 407 -14.34 -4.18 7.18
CA ASP A 407 -14.87 -3.67 5.93
C ASP A 407 -14.36 -2.27 5.53
N GLY A 408 -13.45 -1.70 6.33
CA GLY A 408 -12.83 -0.40 6.09
C GLY A 408 -13.51 0.80 6.73
N GLN A 409 -14.64 0.59 7.41
CA GLN A 409 -15.29 1.67 8.16
C GLN A 409 -14.52 2.00 9.45
N VAL A 410 -14.57 3.26 9.85
CA VAL A 410 -14.03 3.74 11.12
C VAL A 410 -15.13 4.48 11.84
N LEU A 411 -15.54 3.96 12.99
CA LEU A 411 -16.62 4.52 13.79
C LEU A 411 -16.05 5.17 15.03
N ARG A 412 -16.48 6.38 15.34
CA ARG A 412 -16.03 7.12 16.52
C ARG A 412 -17.22 7.50 17.38
N GLY A 413 -17.17 7.19 18.66
CA GLY A 413 -18.32 7.39 19.52
C GLY A 413 -18.15 6.86 20.92
N THR A 414 -19.22 6.88 21.70
CA THR A 414 -19.25 6.25 23.03
C THR A 414 -19.64 4.78 22.89
N MET A 415 -18.88 3.91 23.55
CA MET A 415 -19.12 2.47 23.53
C MET A 415 -19.97 2.04 24.74
N ALA A 416 -20.92 1.17 24.51
CA ALA A 416 -21.73 0.50 25.53
C ALA A 416 -21.86 -1.00 25.21
N GLY A 417 -22.21 -1.79 26.23
CA GLY A 417 -22.91 -3.06 25.97
C GLY A 417 -22.10 -4.35 25.87
N ALA A 418 -20.76 -4.38 25.97
CA ALA A 418 -20.06 -5.66 26.11
C ALA A 418 -18.78 -5.56 26.95
N SER A 419 -18.72 -6.33 28.04
CA SER A 419 -17.48 -6.67 28.72
C SER A 419 -16.66 -7.59 27.81
N LEU A 420 -15.47 -7.15 27.39
CA LEU A 420 -14.59 -8.02 26.61
C LEU A 420 -13.85 -8.98 27.54
N THR A 421 -13.69 -10.22 27.10
CA THR A 421 -12.90 -11.24 27.80
C THR A 421 -11.74 -11.66 26.91
N LEU A 422 -10.51 -11.47 27.39
CA LEU A 422 -9.31 -11.96 26.72
C LEU A 422 -8.89 -13.28 27.36
N LYS A 423 -8.93 -14.37 26.60
CA LYS A 423 -8.36 -15.65 27.01
C LYS A 423 -6.89 -15.69 26.61
N LEU A 424 -6.01 -15.68 27.59
CA LEU A 424 -4.58 -15.93 27.46
C LEU A 424 -4.36 -17.46 27.47
N GLY A 425 -3.27 -17.95 26.89
CA GLY A 425 -2.93 -19.39 26.95
C GLY A 425 -2.99 -19.96 28.37
N ASN A 426 -3.16 -21.28 28.51
CA ASN A 426 -3.25 -21.98 29.80
C ASN A 426 -4.43 -21.57 30.70
N ASP A 427 -5.60 -21.30 30.12
CA ASP A 427 -6.86 -20.96 30.80
C ASP A 427 -6.85 -19.67 31.65
N LEU A 428 -5.78 -18.87 31.57
CA LEU A 428 -5.76 -17.53 32.15
C LEU A 428 -6.73 -16.62 31.39
N LYS A 429 -7.59 -15.91 32.11
CA LYS A 429 -8.58 -14.99 31.51
C LYS A 429 -8.47 -13.61 32.15
N VAL A 430 -8.53 -12.59 31.31
CA VAL A 430 -8.77 -11.22 31.74
C VAL A 430 -10.24 -10.92 31.49
N GLU A 431 -11.03 -10.87 32.55
CA GLU A 431 -12.47 -10.64 32.49
C GLU A 431 -12.79 -9.15 32.63
N SER A 432 -13.90 -8.73 32.01
CA SER A 432 -14.47 -7.39 32.15
C SER A 432 -13.53 -6.24 31.75
N LEU A 433 -12.90 -6.37 30.59
CA LEU A 433 -12.15 -5.28 29.97
C LEU A 433 -13.11 -4.17 29.52
N GLY A 434 -13.01 -3.00 30.15
CA GLY A 434 -13.69 -1.78 29.72
C GLY A 434 -12.97 -1.18 28.52
N ILE A 435 -13.70 -0.92 27.43
CA ILE A 435 -13.15 -0.40 26.17
C ILE A 435 -12.50 0.99 26.36
N ASP A 436 -12.98 1.75 27.34
CA ASP A 436 -12.42 3.04 27.75
C ASP A 436 -11.02 2.94 28.37
N GLN A 437 -10.67 1.78 28.94
CA GLN A 437 -9.37 1.51 29.57
C GLN A 437 -8.36 0.88 28.62
N VAL A 438 -8.82 0.33 27.50
CA VAL A 438 -7.96 -0.26 26.48
C VAL A 438 -7.19 0.85 25.77
N GLY A 439 -5.88 0.66 25.58
CA GLY A 439 -5.11 1.47 24.64
C GLY A 439 -5.44 1.03 23.22
N TRP A 440 -5.09 -0.21 22.90
CA TRP A 440 -5.48 -0.87 21.66
C TRP A 440 -5.98 -2.28 21.90
N LEU A 441 -7.00 -2.67 21.16
CA LEU A 441 -7.37 -4.05 20.92
C LEU A 441 -7.24 -4.29 19.43
N LEU A 442 -6.35 -5.18 19.02
CA LEU A 442 -6.17 -5.54 17.63
C LEU A 442 -6.71 -6.96 17.45
N SER A 443 -7.73 -7.12 16.62
CA SER A 443 -8.20 -8.44 16.25
C SER A 443 -7.16 -9.10 15.33
N HIS A 444 -7.11 -10.42 15.36
CA HIS A 444 -6.32 -11.19 14.42
C HIS A 444 -6.73 -10.89 12.96
N LEU A 445 -5.77 -11.02 12.05
CA LEU A 445 -5.99 -10.84 10.63
C LEU A 445 -6.95 -11.91 10.09
N GLU A 446 -7.90 -11.48 9.27
CA GLU A 446 -8.78 -12.37 8.54
C GLU A 446 -8.68 -12.13 7.04
N ALA A 447 -9.01 -13.15 6.25
CA ALA A 447 -8.94 -13.09 4.79
C ALA A 447 -9.86 -12.03 4.18
N ASP A 448 -10.90 -11.59 4.90
CA ASP A 448 -11.86 -10.58 4.45
C ASP A 448 -11.50 -9.16 4.93
N ASP A 449 -10.38 -8.98 5.65
CA ASP A 449 -9.91 -7.65 6.03
C ASP A 449 -9.65 -6.77 4.81
N GLY A 450 -10.14 -5.53 4.90
CA GLY A 450 -10.01 -4.53 3.85
C GLY A 450 -10.90 -4.78 2.64
N LYS A 451 -11.72 -5.83 2.61
CA LYS A 451 -12.66 -6.04 1.51
C LYS A 451 -13.91 -5.21 1.71
N ALA A 452 -14.17 -4.32 0.75
CA ALA A 452 -15.43 -3.60 0.70
C ALA A 452 -16.62 -4.58 0.58
N PRO A 453 -17.68 -4.43 1.40
CA PRO A 453 -18.91 -5.19 1.28
C PRO A 453 -19.51 -5.11 -0.11
N LYS A 454 -20.21 -6.17 -0.51
CA LYS A 454 -20.89 -6.20 -1.81
C LYS A 454 -21.95 -5.11 -1.89
N GLY A 455 -22.00 -4.39 -3.01
CA GLY A 455 -22.99 -3.34 -3.27
C GLY A 455 -22.63 -1.96 -2.70
N LEU A 456 -21.44 -1.80 -2.14
CA LEU A 456 -20.89 -0.48 -1.87
C LEU A 456 -20.44 0.19 -3.15
N THR A 457 -20.55 1.52 -3.16
CA THR A 457 -20.11 2.35 -4.29
C THR A 457 -18.99 3.30 -3.89
N HIS A 458 -19.01 3.78 -2.64
CA HIS A 458 -18.09 4.79 -2.13
C HIS A 458 -17.78 4.57 -0.66
N PHE A 459 -16.77 5.27 -0.18
CA PHE A 459 -16.53 5.57 1.22
C PHE A 459 -16.60 7.08 1.43
N VAL A 460 -17.00 7.49 2.62
CA VAL A 460 -17.04 8.89 3.03
C VAL A 460 -16.31 9.05 4.36
N GLU A 461 -15.29 9.91 4.37
CA GLU A 461 -14.55 10.32 5.55
C GLU A 461 -15.03 11.69 6.02
N THR A 462 -15.26 11.78 7.32
CA THR A 462 -15.68 13.00 7.98
C THR A 462 -14.49 13.82 8.47
N SER A 463 -14.69 15.11 8.75
CA SER A 463 -13.67 15.97 9.38
C SER A 463 -13.21 15.51 10.77
N ARG A 464 -13.87 14.49 11.36
CA ARG A 464 -13.53 13.89 12.65
C ARG A 464 -12.78 12.56 12.53
N GLY A 465 -12.48 12.10 11.31
CA GLY A 465 -11.82 10.83 11.03
C GLY A 465 -12.74 9.62 11.02
N GLU A 466 -14.07 9.80 11.12
CA GLU A 466 -15.01 8.69 10.92
C GLU A 466 -15.08 8.36 9.43
N VAL A 467 -15.10 7.07 9.09
CA VAL A 467 -15.25 6.58 7.72
C VAL A 467 -16.46 5.66 7.61
N TYR A 468 -17.37 5.99 6.70
CA TYR A 468 -18.58 5.23 6.46
C TYR A 468 -18.57 4.65 5.05
N ALA A 469 -18.98 3.39 4.94
CA ALA A 469 -19.20 2.71 3.67
C ALA A 469 -20.54 3.15 3.09
N VAL A 470 -20.57 3.62 1.86
CA VAL A 470 -21.76 4.14 1.18
C VAL A 470 -22.29 3.09 0.20
N SER A 471 -23.50 2.61 0.46
CA SER A 471 -24.25 1.71 -0.43
C SER A 471 -24.78 2.46 -1.65
N ALA A 472 -25.21 1.72 -2.69
CA ALA A 472 -25.78 2.31 -3.90
C ALA A 472 -26.87 3.34 -3.56
N VAL A 473 -26.63 4.59 -3.94
CA VAL A 473 -27.61 5.67 -3.82
C VAL A 473 -28.53 5.62 -5.04
N PRO A 474 -29.86 5.76 -4.88
CA PRO A 474 -30.76 5.89 -6.02
C PRO A 474 -30.27 6.97 -7.00
N GLU A 475 -30.40 6.74 -8.31
CA GLU A 475 -29.79 7.58 -9.37
C GLU A 475 -30.05 9.09 -9.22
N ASN A 476 -31.16 9.47 -8.59
CA ASN A 476 -31.57 10.87 -8.42
C ASN A 476 -31.26 11.48 -7.04
N GLU A 477 -30.80 10.70 -6.07
CA GLU A 477 -30.56 11.16 -4.69
C GLU A 477 -29.07 11.41 -4.38
N GLY A 478 -28.18 10.92 -5.24
CA GLY A 478 -26.72 11.06 -5.10
C GLY A 478 -26.10 12.22 -5.88
N LEU A 479 -26.84 13.29 -6.20
CA LEU A 479 -26.29 14.39 -7.00
C LEU A 479 -25.44 15.34 -6.15
N ILE A 480 -24.15 15.42 -6.46
CA ILE A 480 -23.26 16.45 -5.91
C ILE A 480 -23.43 17.72 -6.71
N THR A 481 -24.11 18.71 -6.13
CA THR A 481 -24.18 20.07 -6.68
C THR A 481 -22.94 20.85 -6.29
N TYR A 482 -22.34 21.56 -7.22
CA TYR A 482 -21.13 22.34 -6.98
C TYR A 482 -21.06 23.61 -7.83
N LEU A 483 -20.22 24.55 -7.42
CA LEU A 483 -19.87 25.76 -8.15
C LEU A 483 -18.39 25.70 -8.54
N SER A 484 -18.12 25.77 -9.84
CA SER A 484 -16.77 25.91 -10.39
C SER A 484 -16.50 27.38 -10.75
N PRO A 485 -15.25 27.75 -11.10
CA PRO A 485 -14.97 29.07 -11.67
C PRO A 485 -15.76 29.40 -12.95
N TRP A 486 -16.34 28.40 -13.61
CA TRP A 486 -17.03 28.54 -14.91
C TRP A 486 -18.55 28.41 -14.83
N GLY A 487 -19.09 28.10 -13.65
CA GLY A 487 -20.53 27.94 -13.45
C GLY A 487 -20.89 26.83 -12.48
N GLU A 488 -22.19 26.69 -12.27
CA GLU A 488 -22.75 25.59 -11.48
C GLU A 488 -22.67 24.28 -12.25
N GLY A 489 -22.47 23.19 -11.54
CA GLY A 489 -22.42 21.84 -12.10
C GLY A 489 -23.05 20.82 -11.18
N ARG A 490 -23.31 19.64 -11.73
CA ARG A 490 -23.88 18.49 -11.02
C ARG A 490 -23.12 17.24 -11.43
N ALA A 491 -22.64 16.50 -10.44
CA ALA A 491 -22.00 15.20 -10.66
C ALA A 491 -22.83 14.12 -9.94
N PRO A 492 -23.39 13.13 -10.65
CA PRO A 492 -23.94 11.94 -10.00
C PRO A 492 -22.85 11.25 -9.18
N LEU A 493 -23.15 10.84 -7.95
CA LEU A 493 -22.18 10.18 -7.07
C LEU A 493 -21.49 9.00 -7.77
N GLY A 494 -22.21 8.22 -8.58
CA GLY A 494 -21.65 7.10 -9.34
C GLY A 494 -20.53 7.46 -10.33
N THR A 495 -20.47 8.72 -10.80
CA THR A 495 -19.42 9.23 -11.70
C THR A 495 -18.26 9.85 -10.93
N VAL A 496 -18.40 10.08 -9.63
CA VAL A 496 -17.34 10.63 -8.77
C VAL A 496 -16.36 9.53 -8.46
N ALA A 497 -15.09 9.71 -8.84
CA ALA A 497 -14.02 8.84 -8.41
C ALA A 497 -13.54 9.26 -7.02
N ARG A 498 -13.39 10.58 -6.81
CA ARG A 498 -12.90 11.17 -5.56
C ARG A 498 -13.41 12.59 -5.36
N LEU A 499 -13.58 12.99 -4.11
CA LEU A 499 -13.87 14.36 -3.69
C LEU A 499 -13.15 14.62 -2.37
N THR A 500 -12.15 15.50 -2.37
CA THR A 500 -11.31 15.75 -1.18
C THR A 500 -11.31 17.22 -0.82
N TYR A 501 -11.35 17.54 0.47
CA TYR A 501 -11.17 18.92 0.94
C TYR A 501 -9.73 19.37 0.69
N GLY A 502 -9.56 20.38 -0.18
CA GLY A 502 -8.24 20.94 -0.49
C GLY A 502 -7.86 21.95 0.59
N GLY A 503 -7.09 21.53 1.59
CA GLY A 503 -6.75 22.25 2.84
C GLY A 503 -6.12 23.66 2.73
N SER A 504 -6.08 24.24 1.54
CA SER A 504 -5.75 25.65 1.29
C SER A 504 -6.80 26.63 1.85
N VAL A 505 -6.45 27.91 1.89
CA VAL A 505 -7.33 28.99 2.37
C VAL A 505 -8.62 29.06 1.52
N GLY A 506 -9.73 28.55 2.06
CA GLY A 506 -11.08 28.55 1.47
C GLY A 506 -11.75 27.18 1.51
N ALA A 507 -13.08 27.14 1.52
CA ALA A 507 -13.86 25.88 1.54
C ALA A 507 -13.91 25.20 0.16
N LYS A 508 -12.74 24.90 -0.41
CA LYS A 508 -12.59 24.34 -1.75
C LYS A 508 -12.39 22.83 -1.68
N TYR A 509 -13.07 22.12 -2.57
CA TYR A 509 -12.91 20.69 -2.78
C TYR A 509 -12.26 20.43 -4.13
N ARG A 510 -11.49 19.35 -4.20
CA ARG A 510 -10.99 18.76 -5.44
C ARG A 510 -11.93 17.62 -5.83
N LEU A 511 -12.68 17.80 -6.91
CA LEU A 511 -13.58 16.80 -7.46
C LEU A 511 -12.89 16.07 -8.60
N TRP A 512 -12.77 14.75 -8.49
CA TRP A 512 -12.31 13.86 -9.54
C TRP A 512 -13.44 12.94 -10.00
N THR A 513 -13.59 12.78 -11.30
CA THR A 513 -14.61 11.92 -11.90
C THR A 513 -13.97 10.75 -12.64
N LYS A 514 -14.72 9.67 -12.82
CA LYS A 514 -14.24 8.42 -13.43
C LYS A 514 -13.86 8.55 -14.92
N ASP A 515 -14.29 9.62 -15.57
CA ASP A 515 -13.88 9.96 -16.94
C ASP A 515 -12.57 10.78 -16.98
N GLY A 516 -11.97 11.07 -15.82
CA GLY A 516 -10.70 11.77 -15.66
C GLY A 516 -10.81 13.27 -15.41
N ALA A 517 -12.01 13.84 -15.21
CA ALA A 517 -12.09 15.26 -14.84
C ALA A 517 -11.47 15.51 -13.47
N ARG A 518 -10.79 16.65 -13.32
CA ARG A 518 -10.21 17.15 -12.06
C ARG A 518 -10.56 18.62 -11.90
N LEU A 519 -11.45 18.94 -10.96
CA LEU A 519 -11.98 20.28 -10.76
C LEU A 519 -11.67 20.80 -9.37
N THR A 520 -11.41 22.10 -9.25
CA THR A 520 -11.61 22.81 -7.98
C THR A 520 -13.03 23.32 -7.92
N VAL A 521 -13.78 22.89 -6.90
CA VAL A 521 -15.19 23.22 -6.76
C VAL A 521 -15.50 23.74 -5.36
N LEU A 522 -16.49 24.61 -5.28
CA LEU A 522 -17.18 24.94 -4.04
C LEU A 522 -18.43 24.07 -3.96
N PRO A 523 -18.74 23.46 -2.82
CA PRO A 523 -19.94 22.67 -2.69
C PRO A 523 -21.20 23.55 -2.76
N GLY A 524 -22.30 22.98 -3.26
CA GLY A 524 -23.61 23.62 -3.22
C GLY A 524 -24.19 23.72 -1.80
N ALA A 525 -25.35 24.37 -1.68
CA ALA A 525 -25.94 24.66 -0.36
C ALA A 525 -26.56 23.45 0.36
N ASN A 526 -26.90 22.38 -0.37
CA ASN A 526 -27.59 21.23 0.20
C ASN A 526 -26.60 20.23 0.81
N PRO A 527 -26.89 19.64 1.98
CA PRO A 527 -26.08 18.57 2.55
C PRO A 527 -26.12 17.32 1.67
N LEU A 528 -25.09 16.49 1.76
CA LEU A 528 -25.04 15.19 1.10
C LEU A 528 -25.91 14.20 1.86
N LYS A 529 -26.86 13.57 1.15
CA LYS A 529 -27.67 12.48 1.69
C LYS A 529 -27.07 11.15 1.25
N LEU A 530 -26.59 10.36 2.20
CA LEU A 530 -25.84 9.13 1.91
C LEU A 530 -26.47 7.93 2.62
N MET A 531 -26.72 6.87 1.86
CA MET A 531 -27.12 5.57 2.41
C MET A 531 -25.88 4.81 2.86
N VAL A 532 -25.61 4.78 4.16
CA VAL A 532 -24.42 4.11 4.72
C VAL A 532 -24.71 2.69 5.18
N ALA A 533 -23.73 1.80 5.04
CA ALA A 533 -23.84 0.40 5.41
C ALA A 533 -24.16 0.22 6.90
N GLY A 534 -25.03 -0.75 7.20
CA GLY A 534 -25.45 -1.04 8.57
C GLY A 534 -26.47 -0.05 9.14
N ARG A 535 -27.03 0.86 8.33
CA ARG A 535 -28.07 1.80 8.76
C ARG A 535 -29.30 1.75 7.85
N PRO A 536 -30.52 1.80 8.43
CA PRO A 536 -31.75 1.80 7.65
C PRO A 536 -32.10 3.18 7.06
N GLU A 537 -31.58 4.25 7.67
CA GLU A 537 -31.88 5.63 7.29
C GLU A 537 -30.65 6.32 6.70
N PRO A 538 -30.83 7.22 5.72
CA PRO A 538 -29.74 8.02 5.17
C PRO A 538 -29.16 8.93 6.24
N ILE A 539 -27.85 9.16 6.17
CA ILE A 539 -27.21 10.24 6.92
C ILE A 539 -27.24 11.52 6.09
N GLU A 540 -27.43 12.65 6.76
CA GLU A 540 -27.23 13.98 6.17
C GLU A 540 -25.86 14.50 6.62
N LEU A 541 -24.97 14.72 5.66
CA LEU A 541 -23.61 15.19 5.89
C LEU A 541 -23.46 16.60 5.34
N GLU A 542 -23.27 17.56 6.25
CA GLU A 542 -22.90 18.92 5.91
C GLU A 542 -21.52 18.95 5.24
N TRP A 543 -21.32 19.87 4.31
CA TRP A 543 -20.05 19.98 3.59
C TRP A 543 -18.85 20.18 4.51
N ARG A 544 -18.96 21.06 5.52
CA ARG A 544 -17.90 21.26 6.53
C ARG A 544 -17.52 19.99 7.31
N ASP A 545 -18.42 19.01 7.34
CA ASP A 545 -18.24 17.75 8.03
C ASP A 545 -17.68 16.67 7.09
N LEU A 546 -17.63 16.91 5.78
CA LEU A 546 -16.99 16.07 4.78
C LEU A 546 -15.49 16.43 4.65
N ARG A 547 -14.62 15.44 4.91
CA ARG A 547 -13.19 15.54 4.63
C ARG A 547 -12.86 14.97 3.26
N SER A 548 -13.31 13.75 2.99
CA SER A 548 -13.08 13.09 1.71
C SER A 548 -14.19 12.10 1.36
N LEU A 549 -14.35 11.82 0.07
CA LEU A 549 -15.25 10.81 -0.48
C LEU A 549 -14.54 10.15 -1.65
N TRP A 550 -14.58 8.84 -1.77
CA TRP A 550 -13.89 8.10 -2.85
C TRP A 550 -14.64 6.84 -3.21
N SER A 551 -14.53 6.41 -4.46
CA SER A 551 -15.25 5.22 -4.94
C SER A 551 -14.61 3.93 -4.42
N SER A 552 -15.43 2.89 -4.21
CA SER A 552 -14.94 1.59 -3.76
C SER A 552 -14.05 0.97 -4.83
N GLY A 553 -12.81 0.64 -4.48
CA GLY A 553 -11.80 0.13 -5.41
C GLY A 553 -10.72 1.16 -5.76
N GLU A 554 -11.00 2.45 -5.53
CA GLU A 554 -9.95 3.47 -5.57
C GLU A 554 -9.06 3.35 -4.34
N THR A 555 -7.76 3.27 -4.54
CA THR A 555 -6.80 3.38 -3.44
C THR A 555 -6.80 4.82 -2.92
N TYR A 556 -6.77 4.99 -1.60
CA TYR A 556 -6.56 6.30 -0.98
C TYR A 556 -5.14 6.78 -1.36
N GLY A 557 -5.01 7.48 -2.49
CA GLY A 557 -3.75 8.07 -2.92
C GLY A 557 -3.53 9.40 -2.22
N MET A 558 -2.35 9.67 -1.67
CA MET A 558 -2.02 11.04 -1.31
C MET A 558 -1.96 11.86 -2.61
N GLU A 559 -2.60 13.04 -2.60
CA GLU A 559 -2.53 13.94 -3.75
C GLU A 559 -1.04 14.27 -3.99
N PRO A 560 -0.52 14.13 -5.22
CA PRO A 560 0.84 14.58 -5.49
C PRO A 560 0.92 16.06 -5.14
N GLU A 561 1.81 16.41 -4.21
CA GLU A 561 2.04 17.81 -3.78
C GLU A 561 2.63 18.69 -4.91
N SER A 562 2.80 18.16 -6.12
CA SER A 562 3.37 18.91 -7.22
C SER A 562 2.45 20.05 -7.66
N GLU A 563 3.01 21.26 -7.68
CA GLU A 563 2.32 22.47 -8.12
C GLU A 563 1.97 22.45 -9.62
N TRP A 564 2.46 21.46 -10.37
CA TRP A 564 2.28 21.34 -11.81
C TRP A 564 2.12 19.87 -12.24
N LEU A 565 1.18 19.63 -13.17
CA LEU A 565 0.92 18.35 -13.80
C LEU A 565 0.88 18.57 -15.32
N GLY A 566 1.84 18.04 -16.06
CA GLY A 566 1.72 17.84 -17.51
C GLY A 566 0.84 16.63 -17.82
N PHE A 567 0.36 16.52 -19.07
CA PHE A 567 -0.33 15.30 -19.52
C PHE A 567 0.58 14.07 -19.42
N ASP A 568 1.87 14.26 -19.69
CA ASP A 568 2.89 13.21 -19.62
C ASP A 568 3.20 12.80 -18.16
N ASP A 569 2.75 13.58 -17.17
CA ASP A 569 2.90 13.30 -15.74
C ASP A 569 1.67 12.61 -15.12
N LEU A 570 0.59 12.41 -15.89
CA LEU A 570 -0.61 11.73 -15.41
C LEU A 570 -0.33 10.24 -15.26
N GLY A 571 -0.54 9.71 -14.05
CA GLY A 571 -0.33 8.29 -13.78
C GLY A 571 -1.29 7.37 -14.58
N PRO A 572 -1.00 6.05 -14.64
CA PRO A 572 -1.93 5.07 -15.19
C PRO A 572 -3.31 5.16 -14.50
N GLY A 573 -4.39 5.28 -15.29
CA GLY A 573 -5.76 5.47 -14.77
C GLY A 573 -6.13 6.92 -14.44
N GLU A 574 -5.17 7.84 -14.43
CA GLU A 574 -5.41 9.27 -14.26
C GLU A 574 -5.62 10.01 -15.58
N SER A 575 -5.19 9.39 -16.67
CA SER A 575 -5.40 9.90 -18.02
C SER A 575 -6.89 9.86 -18.37
N PRO A 576 -7.45 10.95 -18.92
CA PRO A 576 -8.84 11.00 -19.31
C PRO A 576 -9.11 10.03 -20.45
N VAL A 577 -10.30 9.42 -20.48
CA VAL A 577 -10.68 8.36 -21.43
C VAL A 577 -10.82 8.89 -22.88
N GLY A 578 -10.81 10.20 -23.06
CA GLY A 578 -10.97 10.87 -24.35
C GLY A 578 -10.14 12.14 -24.44
N ALA A 579 -10.54 13.03 -25.35
CA ALA A 579 -9.91 14.33 -25.47
C ALA A 579 -10.06 15.12 -24.15
N ALA A 580 -9.04 15.89 -23.80
CA ALA A 580 -9.03 16.63 -22.55
C ALA A 580 -8.24 17.92 -22.62
N PHE A 581 -8.58 18.82 -21.71
CA PHE A 581 -7.99 20.14 -21.55
C PHE A 581 -7.29 20.23 -20.20
N LEU A 582 -6.03 20.65 -20.23
CA LEU A 582 -5.28 20.99 -19.03
C LEU A 582 -5.33 22.51 -18.85
N LEU A 583 -5.79 22.95 -17.69
CA LEU A 583 -5.91 24.35 -17.32
C LEU A 583 -5.06 24.67 -16.08
N ARG A 584 -4.75 25.96 -15.90
CA ARG A 584 -4.05 26.47 -14.72
C ARG A 584 -4.72 26.03 -13.41
N GLY A 585 -3.90 25.69 -12.42
CA GLY A 585 -4.36 25.18 -11.12
C GLY A 585 -4.62 23.67 -11.11
N ASN A 586 -3.98 22.95 -12.05
CA ASN A 586 -4.10 21.50 -12.24
C ASN A 586 -5.56 21.07 -12.43
N ILE A 587 -6.27 21.79 -13.30
CA ILE A 587 -7.65 21.45 -13.66
C ILE A 587 -7.61 20.68 -14.98
N LEU A 588 -8.18 19.48 -14.98
CA LEU A 588 -8.26 18.61 -16.13
C LEU A 588 -9.73 18.46 -16.53
N LEU A 589 -10.08 18.78 -17.77
CA LEU A 589 -11.45 18.69 -18.26
C LEU A 589 -11.52 17.70 -19.42
N PRO A 590 -12.12 16.51 -19.27
CA PRO A 590 -12.45 15.65 -20.39
C PRO A 590 -13.55 16.32 -21.20
N GLY A 591 -13.38 16.37 -22.51
CA GLY A 591 -14.31 17.06 -23.38
C GLY A 591 -13.77 17.36 -24.75
N LYS A 592 -14.51 18.16 -25.50
CA LYS A 592 -14.12 18.60 -26.84
C LYS A 592 -14.38 20.08 -27.00
N PHE A 593 -13.70 20.68 -27.97
CA PHE A 593 -14.06 22.02 -28.40
C PHE A 593 -15.49 22.04 -28.96
N VAL A 594 -16.23 23.08 -28.63
CA VAL A 594 -17.57 23.36 -29.20
C VAL A 594 -17.42 24.22 -30.45
N THR A 595 -16.44 25.12 -30.47
CA THR A 595 -16.06 25.91 -31.64
C THR A 595 -15.36 25.04 -32.69
N GLY A 596 -15.61 25.30 -33.97
CA GLY A 596 -15.03 24.52 -35.07
C GLY A 596 -13.60 24.93 -35.46
N GLU A 597 -13.20 26.17 -35.20
CA GLU A 597 -11.90 26.71 -35.58
C GLU A 597 -11.37 27.73 -34.56
N ILE A 598 -10.05 27.95 -34.57
CA ILE A 598 -9.34 29.03 -33.87
C ILE A 598 -8.40 29.75 -34.85
N HIS A 599 -8.03 30.99 -34.55
CA HIS A 599 -7.16 31.79 -35.39
C HIS A 599 -5.77 31.94 -34.76
N LEU A 600 -4.77 31.30 -35.38
CA LEU A 600 -3.38 31.35 -34.95
C LEU A 600 -2.65 32.52 -35.64
N ILE A 601 -2.00 33.37 -34.84
CA ILE A 601 -1.21 34.51 -35.28
C ILE A 601 0.27 34.12 -35.25
N THR A 602 0.88 34.01 -36.43
CA THR A 602 2.31 33.70 -36.60
C THR A 602 2.98 34.87 -37.33
N GLY A 603 3.71 35.72 -36.59
CA GLY A 603 4.20 36.99 -37.12
C GLY A 603 3.06 37.94 -37.48
N ASN A 604 2.91 38.28 -38.77
CA ASN A 604 1.83 39.13 -39.28
C ASN A 604 0.70 38.35 -39.96
N ALA A 605 0.80 37.02 -40.05
CA ALA A 605 -0.20 36.16 -40.67
C ALA A 605 -1.21 35.66 -39.64
N VAL A 606 -2.47 35.53 -40.06
CA VAL A 606 -3.54 34.89 -39.27
C VAL A 606 -4.01 33.66 -40.03
N THR A 607 -3.83 32.48 -39.43
CA THR A 607 -4.19 31.19 -40.01
C THR A 607 -5.37 30.61 -39.25
N ALA A 608 -6.47 30.30 -39.94
CA ALA A 608 -7.58 29.56 -39.34
C ALA A 608 -7.18 28.07 -39.23
N VAL A 609 -7.28 27.52 -38.02
CA VAL A 609 -6.98 26.12 -37.71
C VAL A 609 -8.26 25.45 -37.26
N LYS A 610 -8.66 24.38 -37.94
CA LYS A 610 -9.81 23.57 -37.54
C LYS A 610 -9.47 22.78 -36.29
N LEU A 611 -10.31 22.85 -35.27
CA LEU A 611 -10.06 22.21 -33.98
C LEU A 611 -10.24 20.68 -34.03
N GLU A 612 -10.99 20.17 -35.01
CA GLU A 612 -11.07 18.74 -35.30
C GLU A 612 -9.76 18.15 -35.84
N ASP A 613 -8.89 18.99 -36.40
CA ASP A 613 -7.58 18.56 -36.91
C ASP A 613 -6.49 18.62 -35.83
N VAL A 614 -6.76 19.18 -34.64
CA VAL A 614 -5.76 19.29 -33.57
C VAL A 614 -5.66 17.99 -32.77
N ILE A 615 -4.47 17.39 -32.69
CA ILE A 615 -4.15 16.24 -31.83
C ILE A 615 -3.65 16.74 -30.49
N THR A 616 -2.61 17.58 -30.49
CA THR A 616 -2.08 18.20 -29.27
C THR A 616 -2.01 19.71 -29.42
N MET A 617 -2.21 20.41 -28.31
CA MET A 617 -1.95 21.84 -28.20
C MET A 617 -1.26 22.07 -26.86
N LYS A 618 -0.08 22.67 -26.86
CA LYS A 618 0.69 22.96 -25.65
C LYS A 618 1.05 24.44 -25.59
N ALA A 619 0.69 25.10 -24.50
CA ALA A 619 1.15 26.45 -24.20
C ALA A 619 2.66 26.47 -24.00
N ALA A 620 3.34 27.46 -24.57
CA ALA A 620 4.70 27.79 -24.19
C ALA A 620 4.74 28.30 -22.74
N GLU A 621 5.82 27.98 -22.02
CA GLU A 621 6.05 28.48 -20.66
C GLU A 621 6.22 30.01 -20.65
N GLU A 622 6.93 30.52 -21.66
CA GLU A 622 7.19 31.94 -21.83
C GLU A 622 6.00 32.67 -22.49
N THR A 623 5.67 33.84 -21.95
CA THR A 623 4.80 34.81 -22.61
C THR A 623 5.63 35.75 -23.46
N ASP A 624 5.09 36.19 -24.59
CA ASP A 624 5.74 37.21 -25.40
C ASP A 624 5.76 38.59 -24.70
N ALA A 625 6.36 39.59 -25.35
CA ALA A 625 6.46 40.95 -24.82
C ALA A 625 5.09 41.63 -24.58
N THR A 626 4.01 41.10 -25.14
CA THR A 626 2.64 41.60 -24.94
C THR A 626 1.91 40.89 -23.80
N GLY A 627 2.55 39.88 -23.17
CA GLY A 627 1.92 39.01 -22.19
C GLY A 627 1.03 37.93 -22.81
N SER A 628 1.02 37.82 -24.16
CA SER A 628 0.30 36.77 -24.88
C SER A 628 1.11 35.48 -24.86
N ARG A 629 0.42 34.36 -24.88
CA ARG A 629 1.01 33.03 -24.75
C ARG A 629 1.01 32.35 -26.11
N ASN A 630 2.20 31.94 -26.55
CA ASN A 630 2.33 31.12 -27.74
C ASN A 630 1.84 29.70 -27.46
N PHE A 631 1.23 29.07 -28.45
CA PHE A 631 0.81 27.68 -28.43
C PHE A 631 1.51 26.92 -29.55
N HIS A 632 1.93 25.69 -29.24
CA HIS A 632 2.40 24.70 -30.20
C HIS A 632 1.27 23.73 -30.47
N LEU A 633 0.85 23.60 -31.72
CA LEU A 633 -0.22 22.73 -32.15
C LEU A 633 0.36 21.63 -33.03
N GLU A 634 -0.07 20.40 -32.79
CA GLU A 634 0.17 19.25 -33.65
C GLU A 634 -1.15 18.86 -34.30
N LEU A 635 -1.14 18.74 -35.62
CA LEU A 635 -2.32 18.44 -36.42
C LEU A 635 -2.34 16.98 -36.88
N VAL A 636 -3.52 16.52 -37.27
CA VAL A 636 -3.70 15.26 -38.01
C VAL A 636 -2.83 15.30 -39.27
N GLY A 637 -1.97 14.30 -39.42
CA GLY A 637 -0.97 14.25 -40.49
C GLY A 637 0.44 14.66 -40.07
N GLY A 638 0.64 15.09 -38.81
CA GLY A 638 1.95 15.40 -38.24
C GLY A 638 2.45 16.82 -38.48
N ASP A 639 1.63 17.67 -39.11
CA ASP A 639 1.96 19.09 -39.29
C ASP A 639 2.01 19.81 -37.92
N GLN A 640 3.00 20.69 -37.75
CA GLN A 640 3.18 21.46 -36.52
C GLN A 640 3.05 22.96 -36.80
N LEU A 641 2.25 23.64 -35.97
CA LEU A 641 2.04 25.08 -36.03
C LEU A 641 2.42 25.74 -34.70
N GLN A 642 2.91 26.97 -34.76
CA GLN A 642 3.22 27.77 -33.57
C GLN A 642 2.77 29.22 -33.74
N GLY A 643 2.13 29.77 -32.71
CA GLY A 643 1.74 31.18 -32.68
C GLY A 643 0.83 31.54 -31.51
N ASN A 644 0.39 32.79 -31.48
CA ASN A 644 -0.58 33.28 -30.50
C ASN A 644 -2.00 32.98 -30.98
N ILE A 645 -2.90 32.52 -30.11
CA ILE A 645 -4.31 32.34 -30.47
C ILE A 645 -5.03 33.69 -30.30
N ARG A 646 -5.80 34.11 -31.32
CA ARG A 646 -6.50 35.41 -31.36
C ARG A 646 -7.70 35.45 -30.41
N GLU A 647 -8.38 34.32 -30.24
CA GLU A 647 -9.56 34.20 -29.40
C GLU A 647 -9.22 34.42 -27.92
N TYR A 648 -10.06 35.18 -27.21
CA TYR A 648 -9.89 35.38 -25.77
C TYR A 648 -10.48 34.25 -24.93
N MET A 649 -11.40 33.47 -25.49
CA MET A 649 -12.14 32.41 -24.84
C MET A 649 -12.18 31.19 -25.76
N VAL A 650 -12.10 30.00 -25.17
CA VAL A 650 -12.41 28.73 -25.84
C VAL A 650 -13.71 28.18 -25.26
N GLU A 651 -14.55 27.59 -26.10
CA GLU A 651 -15.77 26.93 -25.66
C GLU A 651 -15.56 25.42 -25.60
N ILE A 652 -15.71 24.85 -24.41
CA ILE A 652 -15.42 23.44 -24.13
C ILE A 652 -16.72 22.76 -23.71
N GLY A 653 -17.06 21.68 -24.39
CA GLY A 653 -18.16 20.78 -24.02
C GLY A 653 -17.64 19.69 -23.10
N THR A 654 -18.05 19.71 -21.84
CA THR A 654 -17.58 18.80 -20.78
C THR A 654 -18.70 18.53 -19.78
N LEU A 655 -18.79 17.32 -19.22
CA LEU A 655 -19.79 16.95 -18.20
C LEU A 655 -21.25 17.30 -18.56
N GLY A 656 -21.59 17.25 -19.85
CA GLY A 656 -22.93 17.61 -20.36
C GLY A 656 -23.21 19.11 -20.47
N GLU A 657 -22.24 19.97 -20.13
CA GLU A 657 -22.34 21.42 -20.13
C GLU A 657 -21.39 22.05 -21.16
N GLN A 658 -21.64 23.32 -21.50
CA GLN A 658 -20.77 24.13 -22.36
C GLN A 658 -20.15 25.26 -21.54
N TRP A 659 -18.82 25.22 -21.38
CA TRP A 659 -18.09 26.20 -20.57
C TRP A 659 -17.29 27.15 -21.46
N LYS A 660 -17.27 28.43 -21.09
CA LYS A 660 -16.43 29.46 -21.74
C LYS A 660 -15.21 29.69 -20.89
N ILE A 661 -14.05 29.25 -21.36
CA ILE A 661 -12.79 29.27 -20.60
C ILE A 661 -11.85 30.32 -21.19
N PRO A 662 -11.37 31.28 -20.37
CA PRO A 662 -10.36 32.23 -20.81
C PRO A 662 -9.11 31.51 -21.33
N LEU A 663 -8.68 31.86 -22.54
CA LEU A 663 -7.50 31.27 -23.16
C LEU A 663 -6.23 31.35 -22.28
N PRO A 664 -5.97 32.42 -21.48
CA PRO A 664 -4.81 32.45 -20.59
C PRO A 664 -4.77 31.34 -19.52
N LEU A 665 -5.91 30.70 -19.23
CA LEU A 665 -5.99 29.56 -18.32
C LEU A 665 -5.67 28.24 -19.01
N LEU A 666 -5.76 28.16 -20.35
CA LEU A 666 -5.48 26.96 -21.12
C LEU A 666 -3.97 26.69 -21.18
N LEU A 667 -3.55 25.55 -20.65
CA LEU A 667 -2.17 25.08 -20.67
C LEU A 667 -1.96 24.05 -21.79
N GLY A 668 -2.95 23.22 -22.05
CA GLY A 668 -2.90 22.34 -23.18
C GLY A 668 -4.20 21.61 -23.48
N TYR A 669 -4.20 20.92 -24.60
CA TYR A 669 -5.24 20.01 -25.05
C TYR A 669 -4.57 18.79 -25.65
N GLN A 670 -5.15 17.61 -25.40
CA GLN A 670 -4.72 16.36 -25.99
C GLN A 670 -5.95 15.56 -26.41
N ARG A 671 -5.91 15.01 -27.61
CA ARG A 671 -6.84 14.01 -28.10
C ARG A 671 -6.11 12.68 -28.24
N PRO A 672 -6.61 11.57 -27.66
CA PRO A 672 -6.03 10.26 -27.91
C PRO A 672 -6.13 9.92 -29.41
N GLU A 673 -5.06 9.32 -29.94
CA GLU A 673 -4.97 8.91 -31.35
C GLU A 673 -5.99 7.84 -31.75
#